data_AF-A0A1D6EQ16-F1
#
_entry.id   AF-A0A1D6EQ16-F1
#
_cell.length_a   1.000
_cell.length_b   1.000
_cell.length_c   1.000
_cell.angle_alpha   90.00
_cell.angle_beta   90.00
_cell.angle_gamma   90.00
#
_symmetry.space_group_name_H-M   'P 1'
#
loop_
_entity.id
_entity.type
_entity.pdbx_description
1 polymer ?
#
loop_
_entity_poly.entity_id
_entity_poly.type
_entity_poly.pdbx_seq_one_letter_code
_entity_poly.pdbx_strand_id
1 'polypeptide(L)'
;MGSQQDGDATAGEVVYLHGVLEATVFDAEHLRNAVHGRIMQAMEKMQESLGVHCLQHSRLYVDVDVGAARVARTREVEFHPTSPAWNQSFRLHCAYPAAAVTFTVKNQHLIGAGVLGAGSVPAARVASGQPLECLLDLRGGEHAHETHTPSLRVRLQFFGVERDPFWGAGVRLPDFAGVKPAFFPERTNCSVTLYQNAHLSDAFDPGVRLDGGLAYRPARLWEDLYAAIRDARRFVYVAGWSVNTEITLVRDAGRRAVPGAEGDTLGELLKRKADEGVAVLVMPWQDNTSVSFLGNAGLMKTHDEETRRYDDENHTLFRDLDTTYSHDFMQNNYKHASLRRGGPREPWHDVHCRLKGPVAWDVLANFEQRWRKQAPDDMRGCLLDLSPAAFPDPVSFDGNDPWNVQVFRSIDDASVVGFPSDAAEAAAMGLTSGKDVTVDRSIQIGYVEAVRRAQRFIYIENQYFLGGCASWAADRDAGCLNLVPVEIALKVAAKIRCGERFAVYVVTPMWPEGVPAGEAVQAILLWNRRTVEMMYGIVAKAIDDAGLRGQAHPCDYLNFFCLGNREAPLPGEYSPPETPDEDTDYWRAQVNRRGPIYVHAKLMIVDDEYVMVGSANLNERSLAGNRDSEIAQGSYQPAHLNGPGGRARGQVYGFRMSLWHEHFMGRHASEDADDGALFLEPESLECVRAVRRAAERLWDSYTQDRVEDLPGHLLPFPITVSEFGEVADLPADGCFPDTRAPVRGTKAVKLPDILTT
;
A
#
# COMPACT_ATOMS: atom_id res chain seq x y z
N MET A 1 -21.34 37.53 46.00
CA MET A 1 -21.02 38.28 44.76
C MET A 1 -19.51 38.32 44.63
N GLY A 2 -18.98 37.75 43.56
CA GLY A 2 -17.54 37.58 43.37
C GLY A 2 -17.32 36.44 42.37
N SER A 3 -17.43 36.79 41.09
CA SER A 3 -17.19 35.97 39.91
C SER A 3 -15.84 35.26 39.97
N GLN A 4 -15.85 33.91 39.97
CA GLN A 4 -14.70 33.13 39.54
C GLN A 4 -14.70 33.07 38.02
N GLN A 5 -13.65 33.64 37.45
CA GLN A 5 -13.31 33.67 36.04
C GLN A 5 -13.23 32.26 35.47
N ASP A 6 -13.67 32.17 34.21
CA ASP A 6 -13.54 31.04 33.31
C ASP A 6 -12.13 30.42 33.39
N GLY A 7 -12.10 29.17 33.84
CA GLY A 7 -10.95 28.30 33.69
C GLY A 7 -10.86 27.85 32.24
N ASP A 8 -9.89 28.43 31.55
CA ASP A 8 -9.34 27.99 30.28
C ASP A 8 -9.24 26.45 30.23
N ALA A 9 -9.71 25.85 29.14
CA ALA A 9 -9.66 24.42 28.92
C ALA A 9 -8.19 23.99 28.88
N THR A 10 -7.69 23.44 29.97
CA THR A 10 -6.37 22.81 30.02
C THR A 10 -6.26 21.82 28.87
N ALA A 11 -5.52 22.18 27.84
CA ALA A 11 -5.21 21.29 26.72
C ALA A 11 -4.52 20.06 27.30
N GLY A 12 -5.20 18.91 27.24
CA GLY A 12 -4.66 17.66 27.78
C GLY A 12 -3.32 17.31 27.13
N GLU A 13 -2.44 16.68 27.91
CA GLU A 13 -1.14 16.20 27.44
C GLU A 13 -1.32 15.31 26.19
N VAL A 14 -0.63 15.65 25.10
CA VAL A 14 -0.64 14.86 23.87
C VAL A 14 0.28 13.66 24.05
N VAL A 15 -0.28 12.46 24.01
CA VAL A 15 0.46 11.20 24.04
C VAL A 15 0.28 10.45 22.74
N TYR A 16 1.24 9.61 22.40
CA TYR A 16 1.14 8.74 21.23
C TYR A 16 0.42 7.44 21.61
N LEU A 17 -0.78 7.22 21.08
CA LEU A 17 -1.47 5.94 21.23
C LEU A 17 -0.96 4.98 20.15
N HIS A 18 0.16 4.31 20.43
CA HIS A 18 0.78 3.31 19.56
C HIS A 18 0.49 1.90 20.06
N GLY A 19 -0.43 1.20 19.41
CA GLY A 19 -0.95 -0.08 19.92
C GLY A 19 -2.26 -0.52 19.29
N VAL A 20 -3.06 -1.23 20.07
CA VAL A 20 -4.41 -1.65 19.72
C VAL A 20 -5.38 -1.07 20.75
N LEU A 21 -6.38 -0.32 20.28
CA LEU A 21 -7.50 0.16 21.08
C LEU A 21 -8.71 -0.74 20.83
N GLU A 22 -9.13 -1.44 21.86
CA GLU A 22 -10.45 -2.07 21.90
C GLU A 22 -11.46 -1.07 22.43
N ALA A 23 -12.50 -0.80 21.65
CA ALA A 23 -13.54 0.18 21.99
C ALA A 23 -14.92 -0.42 21.79
N THR A 24 -15.81 -0.28 22.77
CA THR A 24 -17.22 -0.67 22.65
C THR A 24 -18.10 0.55 22.86
N VAL A 25 -19.02 0.77 21.92
CA VAL A 25 -20.08 1.79 22.02
C VAL A 25 -21.38 1.07 22.33
N PHE A 26 -21.94 1.27 23.53
CA PHE A 26 -23.12 0.55 23.98
C PHE A 26 -24.40 1.28 23.56
N ASP A 27 -24.74 2.34 24.26
CA ASP A 27 -26.00 3.06 24.14
C ASP A 27 -25.84 4.49 24.63
N ALA A 28 -26.83 5.33 24.31
CA ALA A 28 -26.91 6.69 24.80
C ALA A 28 -28.22 6.94 25.54
N GLU A 29 -28.19 7.80 26.55
CA GLU A 29 -29.36 8.18 27.34
C GLU A 29 -29.68 9.66 27.15
N HIS A 30 -30.96 10.00 27.30
CA HIS A 30 -31.46 11.39 27.29
C HIS A 30 -31.19 12.21 26.01
N LEU A 31 -30.91 11.55 24.86
CA LEU A 31 -30.65 12.22 23.58
C LEU A 31 -31.80 13.12 23.07
N ARG A 32 -33.05 12.86 23.47
CA ARG A 32 -34.21 13.71 23.14
C ARG A 32 -34.01 15.18 23.53
N ASN A 33 -33.21 15.43 24.58
CA ASN A 33 -32.92 16.76 25.09
C ASN A 33 -31.96 17.54 24.17
N ALA A 34 -31.16 16.86 23.36
CA ALA A 34 -30.28 17.48 22.36
C ALA A 34 -31.00 17.79 21.03
N VAL A 35 -32.18 17.19 20.79
CA VAL A 35 -32.91 17.27 19.50
C VAL A 35 -34.02 18.34 19.49
N HIS A 36 -34.45 18.84 20.65
CA HIS A 36 -35.80 19.39 20.85
C HIS A 36 -36.08 20.87 20.44
N GLY A 37 -35.18 21.57 19.75
CA GLY A 37 -35.40 22.99 19.40
C GLY A 37 -36.00 23.24 18.02
N ARG A 38 -35.29 22.82 16.96
CA ARG A 38 -35.60 23.19 15.57
C ARG A 38 -35.91 22.02 14.65
N ILE A 39 -35.40 20.82 14.92
CA ILE A 39 -35.61 19.65 14.05
C ILE A 39 -37.09 19.24 14.09
N MET A 40 -37.69 19.14 15.29
CA MET A 40 -39.13 18.87 15.41
C MET A 40 -39.99 20.00 14.81
N GLN A 41 -39.65 21.29 15.05
CA GLN A 41 -40.40 22.42 14.45
C GLN A 41 -40.28 22.52 12.92
N ALA A 42 -39.11 22.22 12.35
CA ALA A 42 -38.90 22.19 10.90
C ALA A 42 -39.62 20.99 10.27
N MET A 43 -39.60 19.83 10.93
CA MET A 43 -40.30 18.63 10.49
C MET A 43 -41.82 18.80 10.60
N GLU A 44 -42.33 19.43 11.66
CA GLU A 44 -43.75 19.77 11.83
C GLU A 44 -44.22 20.75 10.75
N LYS A 45 -43.46 21.83 10.48
CA LYS A 45 -43.77 22.77 9.38
C LYS A 45 -43.72 22.13 7.99
N MET A 46 -42.82 21.18 7.77
CA MET A 46 -42.67 20.48 6.49
C MET A 46 -43.76 19.41 6.29
N GLN A 47 -44.20 18.75 7.38
CA GLN A 47 -45.38 17.87 7.38
C GLN A 47 -46.67 18.63 7.07
N GLU A 48 -46.86 19.81 7.66
CA GLU A 48 -48.01 20.68 7.36
C GLU A 48 -48.02 21.18 5.92
N SER A 49 -46.85 21.42 5.32
CA SER A 49 -46.73 22.00 3.97
C SER A 49 -46.84 20.97 2.83
N LEU A 50 -46.48 19.70 3.06
CA LEU A 50 -46.43 18.67 2.02
C LEU A 50 -47.54 17.60 2.13
N GLY A 51 -48.28 17.53 3.24
CA GLY A 51 -49.40 16.58 3.40
C GLY A 51 -48.99 15.11 3.37
N VAL A 52 -47.70 14.80 3.55
CA VAL A 52 -47.17 13.44 3.58
C VAL A 52 -46.70 13.11 5.00
N HIS A 53 -47.10 11.96 5.53
CA HIS A 53 -46.54 11.39 6.76
C HIS A 53 -45.07 10.94 6.53
N CYS A 54 -44.17 11.87 6.27
CA CYS A 54 -42.74 11.61 6.03
C CYS A 54 -41.91 11.61 7.33
N LEU A 55 -42.32 10.87 8.36
CA LEU A 55 -41.47 10.63 9.55
C LEU A 55 -40.59 9.38 9.40
N GLN A 56 -40.21 9.06 8.16
CA GLN A 56 -39.44 7.86 7.88
C GLN A 56 -37.92 8.14 7.95
N HIS A 57 -37.37 7.83 9.13
CA HIS A 57 -36.00 7.40 9.44
C HIS A 57 -34.91 8.48 9.62
N SER A 58 -34.93 9.19 10.77
CA SER A 58 -33.68 9.73 11.34
C SER A 58 -32.81 8.57 11.82
N ARG A 59 -31.54 8.54 11.42
CA ARG A 59 -30.62 7.44 11.75
C ARG A 59 -29.45 7.95 12.57
N LEU A 60 -29.15 7.29 13.69
CA LEU A 60 -28.11 7.69 14.61
C LEU A 60 -26.86 6.85 14.44
N TYR A 61 -25.69 7.48 14.52
CA TYR A 61 -24.41 6.79 14.57
C TYR A 61 -23.42 7.53 15.47
N VAL A 62 -22.36 6.82 15.85
CA VAL A 62 -21.26 7.34 16.66
C VAL A 62 -19.98 7.25 15.87
N ASP A 63 -19.32 8.39 15.75
CA ASP A 63 -17.99 8.55 15.22
C ASP A 63 -16.97 8.43 16.35
N VAL A 64 -15.89 7.66 16.16
CA VAL A 64 -14.79 7.50 17.12
C VAL A 64 -13.51 8.13 16.56
N ASP A 65 -13.01 9.14 17.24
CA ASP A 65 -11.82 9.91 16.89
C ASP A 65 -10.68 9.63 17.87
N VAL A 66 -9.47 9.41 17.37
CA VAL A 66 -8.23 9.39 18.15
C VAL A 66 -7.38 10.57 17.72
N GLY A 67 -7.37 11.62 18.55
CA GLY A 67 -6.77 12.90 18.16
C GLY A 67 -7.49 13.48 16.93
N ALA A 68 -6.75 13.73 15.84
CA ALA A 68 -7.30 14.24 14.59
C ALA A 68 -7.85 13.14 13.65
N ALA A 69 -7.65 11.85 13.98
CA ALA A 69 -7.99 10.74 13.11
C ALA A 69 -9.37 10.14 13.44
N ARG A 70 -10.27 10.09 12.46
CA ARG A 70 -11.49 9.28 12.52
C ARG A 70 -11.13 7.81 12.30
N VAL A 71 -11.13 7.02 13.37
CA VAL A 71 -10.65 5.62 13.34
C VAL A 71 -11.77 4.60 13.22
N ALA A 72 -12.99 4.96 13.60
CA ALA A 72 -14.15 4.09 13.48
C ALA A 72 -15.46 4.89 13.40
N ARG A 73 -16.50 4.21 12.92
CA ARG A 73 -17.89 4.68 12.92
C ARG A 73 -18.80 3.49 13.19
N THR A 74 -19.79 3.65 14.06
CA THR A 74 -20.82 2.64 14.27
C THR A 74 -21.79 2.56 13.09
N ARG A 75 -22.48 1.43 12.96
CA ARG A 75 -23.61 1.33 12.04
C ARG A 75 -24.71 2.30 12.43
N GLU A 76 -25.51 2.66 11.44
CA GLU A 76 -26.67 3.49 11.65
C GLU A 76 -27.77 2.69 12.37
N VAL A 77 -28.34 3.25 13.44
CA VAL A 77 -29.49 2.68 14.14
C VAL A 77 -30.68 3.61 13.99
N GLU A 78 -31.88 3.03 13.95
CA GLU A 78 -33.10 3.82 13.95
C GLU A 78 -33.19 4.65 15.23
N PHE A 79 -33.67 5.89 15.07
CA PHE A 79 -33.87 6.77 16.21
C PHE A 79 -34.87 6.17 17.22
N HIS A 80 -34.38 5.82 18.41
CA HIS A 80 -35.25 5.50 19.56
C HIS A 80 -35.27 6.70 20.54
N PRO A 81 -36.46 7.23 20.90
CA PRO A 81 -36.59 8.50 21.64
C PRO A 81 -36.10 8.47 23.11
N THR A 82 -35.72 7.30 23.62
CA THR A 82 -35.29 7.13 25.03
C THR A 82 -33.85 6.66 25.15
N SER A 83 -33.48 5.57 24.47
CA SER A 83 -32.15 4.95 24.57
C SER A 83 -31.77 4.20 23.29
N PRO A 84 -31.17 4.85 22.27
CA PRO A 84 -30.60 4.12 21.14
C PRO A 84 -29.39 3.28 21.59
N ALA A 85 -29.28 2.07 21.06
CA ALA A 85 -28.20 1.14 21.37
C ALA A 85 -27.52 0.66 20.09
N TRP A 86 -26.19 0.72 20.08
CA TRP A 86 -25.34 0.19 19.01
C TRP A 86 -24.74 -1.15 19.38
N ASN A 87 -24.32 -1.32 20.64
CA ASN A 87 -23.62 -2.51 21.15
C ASN A 87 -22.51 -3.00 20.22
N GLN A 88 -21.75 -2.08 19.64
CA GLN A 88 -20.75 -2.37 18.63
C GLN A 88 -19.35 -2.24 19.21
N SER A 89 -18.53 -3.27 18.99
CA SER A 89 -17.14 -3.32 19.41
C SER A 89 -16.18 -3.18 18.23
N PHE A 90 -15.05 -2.55 18.46
CA PHE A 90 -14.01 -2.30 17.48
C PHE A 90 -12.66 -2.71 18.06
N ARG A 91 -11.85 -3.36 17.22
CA ARG A 91 -10.42 -3.55 17.48
C ARG A 91 -9.64 -2.67 16.51
N LEU A 92 -9.05 -1.60 17.02
CA LEU A 92 -8.48 -0.53 16.21
C LEU A 92 -6.96 -0.48 16.39
N HIS A 93 -6.21 -0.72 15.33
CA HIS A 93 -4.79 -0.37 15.32
C HIS A 93 -4.65 1.15 15.40
N CYS A 94 -3.77 1.61 16.28
CA CYS A 94 -3.53 3.03 16.52
C CYS A 94 -2.05 3.32 16.42
N ALA A 95 -1.74 4.44 15.77
CA ALA A 95 -0.44 5.09 15.77
C ALA A 95 -0.65 6.60 15.59
N TYR A 96 -1.38 7.20 16.54
CA TYR A 96 -1.80 8.60 16.46
C TYR A 96 -1.35 9.43 17.67
N PRO A 97 -0.90 10.68 17.46
CA PRO A 97 -0.80 11.65 18.55
C PRO A 97 -2.20 12.09 18.95
N ALA A 98 -2.52 11.97 20.25
CA ALA A 98 -3.85 12.28 20.76
C ALA A 98 -3.78 12.94 22.14
N ALA A 99 -4.57 14.00 22.33
CA ALA A 99 -4.90 14.51 23.67
C ALA A 99 -6.10 13.76 24.28
N ALA A 100 -7.01 13.24 23.43
CA ALA A 100 -8.18 12.50 23.84
C ALA A 100 -8.67 11.53 22.77
N VAL A 101 -9.44 10.53 23.20
CA VAL A 101 -10.32 9.71 22.36
C VAL A 101 -11.72 10.31 22.46
N THR A 102 -12.30 10.72 21.34
CA THR A 102 -13.57 11.46 21.28
C THR A 102 -14.64 10.63 20.57
N PHE A 103 -15.84 10.64 21.13
CA PHE A 103 -17.03 10.00 20.60
C PHE A 103 -18.03 11.08 20.21
N THR A 104 -18.40 11.14 18.94
CA THR A 104 -19.36 12.13 18.45
C THR A 104 -20.63 11.45 17.98
N VAL A 105 -21.75 11.73 18.64
CA VAL A 105 -23.07 11.22 18.25
C VAL A 105 -23.65 12.12 17.17
N LYS A 106 -24.06 11.53 16.05
CA LYS A 106 -24.61 12.24 14.90
C LYS A 106 -25.95 11.68 14.47
N ASN A 107 -26.77 12.55 13.90
CA ASN A 107 -28.05 12.22 13.29
C ASN A 107 -27.95 12.43 11.78
N GLN A 108 -28.12 11.34 11.03
CA GLN A 108 -28.17 11.35 9.57
C GLN A 108 -29.60 11.66 9.12
N HIS A 109 -29.72 12.74 8.34
CA HIS A 109 -30.95 13.13 7.66
C HIS A 109 -30.73 13.15 6.13
N LEU A 110 -31.83 13.28 5.38
CA LEU A 110 -31.82 13.40 3.90
C LEU A 110 -30.92 14.55 3.38
N ILE A 111 -30.79 15.63 4.16
CA ILE A 111 -30.06 16.85 3.77
C ILE A 111 -28.64 16.95 4.38
N GLY A 112 -28.19 15.95 5.15
CA GLY A 112 -26.88 15.94 5.80
C GLY A 112 -26.89 15.37 7.22
N ALA A 113 -25.71 15.33 7.84
CA ALA A 113 -25.54 14.85 9.22
C ALA A 113 -25.44 16.01 10.21
N GLY A 114 -26.28 16.02 11.25
CA GLY A 114 -26.20 16.95 12.37
C GLY A 114 -25.46 16.35 13.57
N VAL A 115 -24.65 17.13 14.29
CA VAL A 115 -23.99 16.71 15.53
C VAL A 115 -24.93 16.89 16.71
N LEU A 116 -25.21 15.81 17.45
CA LEU A 116 -26.03 15.84 18.67
C LEU A 116 -25.20 16.16 19.92
N GLY A 117 -23.94 15.72 19.93
CA GLY A 117 -22.98 16.05 20.98
C GLY A 117 -21.76 15.15 20.94
N ALA A 118 -20.71 15.55 21.66
CA ALA A 118 -19.47 14.80 21.75
C ALA A 118 -19.01 14.64 23.22
N GLY A 119 -18.41 13.50 23.52
CA GLY A 119 -17.80 13.21 24.82
C GLY A 119 -16.41 12.58 24.61
N SER A 120 -15.48 12.85 25.52
CA SER A 120 -14.07 12.47 25.32
C SER A 120 -13.45 11.85 26.57
N VAL A 121 -12.48 10.95 26.35
CA VAL A 121 -11.63 10.36 27.39
C VAL A 121 -10.19 10.86 27.16
N PRO A 122 -9.50 11.43 28.16
CA PRO A 122 -8.10 11.85 28.01
C PRO A 122 -7.20 10.70 27.54
N ALA A 123 -6.38 10.95 26.53
CA ALA A 123 -5.54 9.92 25.90
C ALA A 123 -4.51 9.35 26.88
N ALA A 124 -3.93 10.17 27.76
CA ALA A 124 -3.04 9.69 28.83
C ALA A 124 -3.72 8.65 29.75
N ARG A 125 -5.03 8.79 29.99
CA ARG A 125 -5.80 7.82 30.79
C ARG A 125 -6.02 6.52 30.02
N VAL A 126 -6.29 6.61 28.72
CA VAL A 126 -6.39 5.43 27.82
C VAL A 126 -5.03 4.70 27.73
N ALA A 127 -3.94 5.45 27.57
CA ALA A 127 -2.58 4.92 27.45
C ALA A 127 -2.10 4.12 28.68
N SER A 128 -2.72 4.33 29.86
CA SER A 128 -2.42 3.54 31.06
C SER A 128 -2.65 2.03 30.87
N GLY A 129 -3.54 1.67 29.93
CA GLY A 129 -3.92 0.29 29.61
C GLY A 129 -4.92 -0.33 30.60
N GLN A 130 -5.35 0.41 31.62
CA GLN A 130 -6.43 -0.06 32.50
C GLN A 130 -7.76 -0.07 31.74
N PRO A 131 -8.60 -1.11 31.88
CA PRO A 131 -9.94 -1.09 31.32
C PRO A 131 -10.76 0.09 31.86
N LEU A 132 -11.38 0.86 30.97
CA LEU A 132 -12.20 2.01 31.28
C LEU A 132 -13.62 1.73 30.82
N GLU A 133 -14.59 1.74 31.72
CA GLU A 133 -16.00 1.83 31.39
C GLU A 133 -16.51 3.19 31.87
N CYS A 134 -17.01 4.01 30.96
CA CYS A 134 -17.41 5.37 31.27
C CYS A 134 -18.77 5.75 30.67
N LEU A 135 -19.49 6.55 31.43
CA LEU A 135 -20.64 7.30 30.98
C LEU A 135 -20.17 8.72 30.65
N LEU A 136 -20.15 9.06 29.35
CA LEU A 136 -19.63 10.32 28.85
C LEU A 136 -20.75 11.33 28.69
N ASP A 137 -20.66 12.46 29.39
CA ASP A 137 -21.53 13.61 29.13
C ASP A 137 -21.27 14.16 27.73
N LEU A 138 -22.32 14.25 26.92
CA LEU A 138 -22.26 14.79 25.57
C LEU A 138 -22.43 16.30 25.60
N ARG A 139 -21.47 17.04 25.03
CA ARG A 139 -21.44 18.50 24.98
C ARG A 139 -21.32 18.98 23.52
N GLY A 140 -21.75 20.22 23.24
CA GLY A 140 -21.47 20.89 21.95
C GLY A 140 -22.49 20.66 20.82
N GLY A 141 -23.69 20.14 21.08
CA GLY A 141 -24.82 20.29 20.16
C GLY A 141 -25.33 21.75 20.11
N GLU A 142 -26.07 22.15 19.07
CA GLU A 142 -26.51 23.55 18.86
C GLU A 142 -27.30 24.16 20.05
N HIS A 143 -27.78 23.35 21.00
CA HIS A 143 -28.41 23.81 22.23
C HIS A 143 -27.92 23.02 23.45
N ALA A 144 -27.11 23.67 24.29
CA ALA A 144 -27.04 23.31 25.71
C ALA A 144 -28.28 23.88 26.40
N HIS A 145 -28.76 23.21 27.46
CA HIS A 145 -29.82 23.60 28.41
C HIS A 145 -31.12 22.78 28.31
N GLU A 146 -31.23 21.77 29.19
CA GLU A 146 -32.38 21.46 30.07
C GLU A 146 -32.01 20.29 31.03
N THR A 147 -32.88 19.94 31.98
CA THR A 147 -32.62 19.29 33.30
C THR A 147 -31.74 18.02 33.39
N HIS A 148 -31.47 17.31 32.29
CA HIS A 148 -30.62 16.11 32.27
C HIS A 148 -29.64 16.14 31.09
N THR A 149 -28.34 16.01 31.38
CA THR A 149 -27.25 15.96 30.38
C THR A 149 -27.34 14.66 29.56
N PRO A 150 -27.38 14.73 28.21
CA PRO A 150 -27.28 13.54 27.37
C PRO A 150 -25.95 12.83 27.61
N SER A 151 -25.97 11.50 27.65
CA SER A 151 -24.79 10.71 27.96
C SER A 151 -24.61 9.52 27.02
N LEU A 152 -23.36 9.09 26.83
CA LEU A 152 -22.99 7.94 26.00
C LEU A 152 -22.18 6.95 26.84
N ARG A 153 -22.60 5.69 26.87
CA ARG A 153 -21.89 4.62 27.56
C ARG A 153 -20.89 3.94 26.63
N VAL A 154 -19.62 3.96 27.01
CA VAL A 154 -18.51 3.35 26.25
C VAL A 154 -17.58 2.54 27.14
N ARG A 155 -16.89 1.56 26.55
CA ARG A 155 -15.77 0.86 27.18
C ARG A 155 -14.53 0.95 26.30
N LEU A 156 -13.36 1.14 26.92
CA LEU A 156 -12.06 1.23 26.25
C LEU A 156 -11.03 0.36 26.97
N GLN A 157 -10.21 -0.35 26.21
CA GLN A 157 -9.01 -1.01 26.68
C GLN A 157 -7.90 -0.85 25.65
N PHE A 158 -6.74 -0.37 26.09
CA PHE A 158 -5.61 -0.11 25.20
C PHE A 158 -4.44 -1.03 25.49
N PHE A 159 -3.91 -1.64 24.43
CA PHE A 159 -2.75 -2.52 24.46
C PHE A 159 -1.61 -1.84 23.71
N GLY A 160 -0.68 -1.22 24.44
CA GLY A 160 0.49 -0.57 23.85
C GLY A 160 1.43 -1.61 23.22
N VAL A 161 2.05 -1.27 22.08
CA VAL A 161 2.89 -2.22 21.32
C VAL A 161 4.06 -2.79 22.13
N GLU A 162 4.64 -2.02 23.04
CA GLU A 162 5.78 -2.49 23.86
C GLU A 162 5.40 -3.61 24.84
N ARG A 163 4.10 -3.79 25.11
CA ARG A 163 3.58 -4.89 25.93
C ARG A 163 3.13 -6.08 25.09
N ASP A 164 3.11 -5.94 23.77
CA ASP A 164 2.80 -7.04 22.86
C ASP A 164 3.98 -8.03 22.87
N PRO A 165 3.79 -9.31 23.28
CA PRO A 165 4.87 -10.30 23.29
C PRO A 165 5.45 -10.57 21.89
N PHE A 166 4.78 -10.12 20.83
CA PHE A 166 5.21 -10.27 19.45
C PHE A 166 5.88 -9.03 18.87
N TRP A 167 5.95 -7.92 19.61
CA TRP A 167 6.68 -6.72 19.19
C TRP A 167 8.17 -7.03 19.04
N GLY A 168 8.71 -6.81 17.83
CA GLY A 168 10.11 -7.13 17.55
C GLY A 168 10.45 -8.62 17.72
N ALA A 169 9.49 -9.52 17.54
CA ALA A 169 9.68 -10.96 17.72
C ALA A 169 9.97 -11.73 16.42
N GLY A 170 9.88 -11.09 15.26
CA GLY A 170 9.91 -11.75 13.96
C GLY A 170 8.78 -12.77 13.78
N VAL A 171 8.98 -13.71 12.88
CA VAL A 171 8.17 -14.92 12.73
C VAL A 171 8.65 -15.94 13.77
N ARG A 172 8.03 -15.94 14.95
CA ARG A 172 8.36 -16.88 16.05
C ARG A 172 7.40 -18.06 16.05
N LEU A 173 7.86 -19.24 15.66
CA LEU A 173 7.07 -20.47 15.71
C LEU A 173 7.20 -21.20 17.06
N PRO A 174 6.16 -21.89 17.55
CA PRO A 174 4.83 -22.06 16.93
C PRO A 174 3.84 -20.93 17.22
N ASP A 175 4.25 -19.86 17.91
CA ASP A 175 3.33 -18.81 18.38
C ASP A 175 2.73 -17.98 17.23
N PHE A 176 3.48 -17.76 16.15
CA PHE A 176 2.98 -17.14 14.93
C PHE A 176 2.21 -18.17 14.11
N ALA A 177 0.96 -17.82 13.79
CA ALA A 177 0.05 -18.66 13.02
C ALA A 177 -0.82 -17.79 12.11
N GLY A 178 -0.17 -16.85 11.41
CA GLY A 178 -0.78 -15.79 10.63
C GLY A 178 -1.33 -14.62 11.45
N VAL A 179 -1.71 -13.58 10.72
CA VAL A 179 -2.42 -12.40 11.24
C VAL A 179 -3.85 -12.80 11.61
N LYS A 180 -4.29 -12.41 12.81
CA LYS A 180 -5.60 -12.75 13.36
C LYS A 180 -6.25 -11.58 14.10
N PRO A 181 -7.60 -11.45 14.07
CA PRO A 181 -8.51 -12.18 13.18
C PRO A 181 -8.34 -11.75 11.71
N ALA A 182 -8.66 -12.63 10.76
CA ALA A 182 -8.57 -12.35 9.31
C ALA A 182 -9.57 -13.22 8.54
N PHE A 183 -10.02 -12.73 7.38
CA PHE A 183 -11.03 -13.42 6.57
C PHE A 183 -10.48 -14.74 5.99
N PHE A 184 -9.27 -14.68 5.42
CA PHE A 184 -8.53 -15.86 5.01
C PHE A 184 -7.50 -16.22 6.09
N PRO A 185 -7.48 -17.47 6.59
CA PRO A 185 -6.49 -17.92 7.53
C PRO A 185 -5.14 -18.15 6.84
N GLU A 186 -4.08 -18.27 7.62
CA GLU A 186 -2.82 -18.84 7.13
C GLU A 186 -3.03 -20.28 6.65
N ARG A 187 -2.42 -20.59 5.50
CA ARG A 187 -2.36 -21.92 4.91
C ARG A 187 -0.93 -22.43 4.99
N THR A 188 -0.77 -23.63 5.51
CA THR A 188 0.50 -24.34 5.52
C THR A 188 0.61 -25.23 4.28
N ASN A 189 1.80 -25.80 4.06
CA ASN A 189 2.04 -26.72 2.96
C ASN A 189 1.74 -26.06 1.61
N CYS A 190 2.30 -24.88 1.40
CA CYS A 190 2.19 -24.13 0.16
C CYS A 190 3.56 -24.06 -0.54
N SER A 191 3.57 -23.55 -1.77
CA SER A 191 4.77 -23.10 -2.45
C SER A 191 4.54 -21.72 -3.05
N VAL A 192 5.54 -20.85 -2.90
CA VAL A 192 5.57 -19.52 -3.47
C VAL A 192 6.72 -19.46 -4.48
N THR A 193 6.42 -18.99 -5.69
CA THR A 193 7.43 -18.49 -6.63
C THR A 193 7.37 -16.97 -6.61
N LEU A 194 8.48 -16.30 -6.30
CA LEU A 194 8.61 -14.84 -6.37
C LEU A 194 9.18 -14.48 -7.75
N TYR A 195 8.59 -13.50 -8.41
CA TYR A 195 9.03 -13.01 -9.70
C TYR A 195 9.51 -11.57 -9.59
N GLN A 196 10.66 -11.32 -10.20
CA GLN A 196 11.27 -10.01 -10.39
C GLN A 196 11.10 -9.67 -11.87
N ASN A 197 10.42 -8.57 -12.15
CA ASN A 197 9.97 -8.16 -13.48
C ASN A 197 9.07 -9.19 -14.18
N ALA A 198 8.70 -8.90 -15.44
CA ALA A 198 7.94 -9.82 -16.29
C ALA A 198 8.82 -10.97 -16.82
N HIS A 199 10.08 -10.64 -17.10
CA HIS A 199 11.09 -11.53 -17.66
C HIS A 199 12.46 -11.22 -17.06
N LEU A 200 13.39 -12.17 -17.19
CA LEU A 200 14.80 -12.02 -16.83
C LEU A 200 15.63 -12.76 -17.87
N SER A 201 16.68 -12.14 -18.38
CA SER A 201 17.50 -12.74 -19.43
C SER A 201 18.16 -14.05 -18.99
N ASP A 202 18.59 -14.87 -19.95
CA ASP A 202 19.38 -16.09 -19.66
C ASP A 202 20.76 -15.80 -19.04
N ALA A 203 21.26 -14.56 -19.17
CA ALA A 203 22.56 -14.14 -18.65
C ALA A 203 22.48 -13.63 -17.20
N PHE A 204 21.28 -13.31 -16.70
CA PHE A 204 21.08 -12.82 -15.35
C PHE A 204 21.35 -13.93 -14.30
N ASP A 205 22.48 -13.83 -13.62
CA ASP A 205 22.86 -14.69 -12.49
C ASP A 205 23.28 -13.81 -11.31
N PRO A 206 22.44 -13.69 -10.26
CA PRO A 206 22.77 -12.88 -9.11
C PRO A 206 23.85 -13.52 -8.21
N GLY A 207 24.29 -14.75 -8.49
CA GLY A 207 25.36 -15.43 -7.75
C GLY A 207 25.01 -15.81 -6.31
N VAL A 208 23.73 -15.77 -5.93
CA VAL A 208 23.28 -15.92 -4.53
C VAL A 208 23.24 -17.38 -4.11
N ARG A 209 23.71 -17.66 -2.89
CA ARG A 209 23.66 -18.98 -2.24
C ARG A 209 22.67 -18.97 -1.08
N LEU A 210 21.78 -19.95 -1.09
CA LEU A 210 20.77 -20.22 -0.07
C LEU A 210 21.32 -21.20 0.97
N ASP A 211 20.54 -21.43 2.02
CA ASP A 211 20.79 -22.51 2.98
C ASP A 211 21.00 -23.87 2.29
N GLY A 212 21.91 -24.67 2.83
CA GLY A 212 22.34 -25.93 2.21
C GLY A 212 23.25 -25.76 0.98
N GLY A 213 23.66 -24.52 0.65
CA GLY A 213 24.57 -24.23 -0.46
C GLY A 213 23.91 -24.23 -1.84
N LEU A 214 22.57 -24.29 -1.89
CA LEU A 214 21.82 -24.23 -3.14
C LEU A 214 21.95 -22.85 -3.80
N ALA A 215 21.99 -22.82 -5.13
CA ALA A 215 21.95 -21.57 -5.86
C ALA A 215 20.52 -21.03 -5.91
N TYR A 216 20.34 -19.73 -5.62
CA TYR A 216 19.09 -19.05 -5.94
C TYR A 216 18.91 -19.02 -7.46
N ARG A 217 17.69 -19.27 -7.94
CA ARG A 217 17.37 -19.27 -9.36
C ARG A 217 16.13 -18.40 -9.58
N PRO A 218 16.30 -17.19 -10.15
CA PRO A 218 15.17 -16.34 -10.50
C PRO A 218 14.20 -17.05 -11.44
N ALA A 219 12.91 -16.86 -11.23
CA ALA A 219 11.86 -17.39 -12.10
C ALA A 219 11.35 -16.31 -13.07
N ARG A 220 10.66 -16.71 -14.14
CA ARG A 220 10.19 -15.81 -15.21
C ARG A 220 8.67 -15.79 -15.26
N LEU A 221 8.08 -14.66 -14.90
CA LEU A 221 6.64 -14.52 -14.71
C LEU A 221 5.86 -14.86 -15.98
N TRP A 222 6.18 -14.20 -17.10
CA TRP A 222 5.35 -14.32 -18.29
C TRP A 222 5.50 -15.69 -18.98
N GLU A 223 6.66 -16.33 -18.87
CA GLU A 223 6.85 -17.72 -19.30
C GLU A 223 6.01 -18.70 -18.47
N ASP A 224 6.07 -18.57 -17.13
CA ASP A 224 5.30 -19.40 -16.21
C ASP A 224 3.78 -19.16 -16.35
N LEU A 225 3.36 -17.92 -16.63
CA LEU A 225 1.97 -17.55 -16.89
C LEU A 225 1.46 -18.14 -18.21
N TYR A 226 2.25 -18.02 -19.28
CA TYR A 226 1.94 -18.62 -20.57
C TYR A 226 1.75 -20.14 -20.43
N ALA A 227 2.69 -20.82 -19.77
CA ALA A 227 2.60 -22.26 -19.52
C ALA A 227 1.35 -22.62 -18.70
N ALA A 228 1.03 -21.86 -17.66
CA ALA A 228 -0.15 -22.10 -16.83
C ALA A 228 -1.47 -21.99 -17.62
N ILE A 229 -1.61 -20.98 -18.48
CA ILE A 229 -2.80 -20.81 -19.33
C ILE A 229 -2.85 -21.91 -20.40
N ARG A 230 -1.74 -22.17 -21.09
CA ARG A 230 -1.63 -23.22 -22.12
C ARG A 230 -2.02 -24.59 -21.56
N ASP A 231 -1.55 -24.92 -20.36
CA ASP A 231 -1.71 -26.25 -19.77
C ASP A 231 -3.04 -26.39 -18.99
N ALA A 232 -3.82 -25.31 -18.84
CA ALA A 232 -5.12 -25.34 -18.19
C ALA A 232 -6.09 -26.30 -18.89
N ARG A 233 -6.83 -27.09 -18.10
CA ARG A 233 -7.79 -28.10 -18.60
C ARG A 233 -9.23 -27.88 -18.15
N ARG A 234 -9.44 -26.96 -17.21
CA ARG A 234 -10.74 -26.77 -16.54
C ARG A 234 -11.17 -25.32 -16.58
N PHE A 235 -10.35 -24.43 -16.05
CA PHE A 235 -10.65 -23.00 -16.07
C PHE A 235 -9.40 -22.13 -16.16
N VAL A 236 -9.61 -20.89 -16.61
CA VAL A 236 -8.67 -19.77 -16.52
C VAL A 236 -9.48 -18.55 -16.09
N TYR A 237 -9.28 -18.10 -14.85
CA TYR A 237 -9.98 -16.94 -14.29
C TYR A 237 -9.00 -15.78 -14.15
N VAL A 238 -9.32 -14.65 -14.77
CA VAL A 238 -8.46 -13.46 -14.83
C VAL A 238 -9.23 -12.28 -14.28
N ALA A 239 -8.72 -11.63 -13.24
CA ALA A 239 -9.19 -10.33 -12.79
C ALA A 239 -8.03 -9.34 -12.94
N GLY A 240 -8.28 -8.24 -13.64
CA GLY A 240 -7.26 -7.25 -13.94
C GLY A 240 -7.84 -5.86 -13.92
N TRP A 241 -7.06 -4.90 -13.44
CA TRP A 241 -7.42 -3.50 -13.57
C TRP A 241 -7.47 -3.09 -15.06
N SER A 242 -6.60 -3.67 -15.91
CA SER A 242 -6.74 -3.72 -17.37
C SER A 242 -6.30 -5.07 -17.94
N VAL A 243 -6.89 -5.49 -19.07
CA VAL A 243 -6.55 -6.69 -19.86
C VAL A 243 -6.39 -6.32 -21.35
N ASN A 244 -5.16 -6.21 -21.83
CA ASN A 244 -4.79 -6.01 -23.23
C ASN A 244 -4.61 -7.38 -23.88
N THR A 245 -5.47 -7.67 -24.85
CA THR A 245 -5.48 -8.96 -25.53
C THR A 245 -4.40 -9.12 -26.58
N GLU A 246 -3.77 -8.03 -27.02
CA GLU A 246 -2.81 -8.02 -28.13
C GLU A 246 -1.36 -8.25 -27.68
N ILE A 247 -1.09 -8.32 -26.37
CA ILE A 247 0.26 -8.56 -25.85
C ILE A 247 0.70 -10.00 -26.09
N THR A 248 1.99 -10.21 -26.33
CA THR A 248 2.64 -11.52 -26.34
C THR A 248 3.40 -11.75 -25.03
N LEU A 249 3.12 -12.88 -24.37
CA LEU A 249 3.74 -13.22 -23.08
C LEU A 249 5.20 -13.68 -23.23
N VAL A 250 5.53 -14.36 -24.33
CA VAL A 250 6.90 -14.84 -24.60
C VAL A 250 7.44 -14.06 -25.80
N ARG A 251 8.47 -13.24 -25.56
CA ARG A 251 9.06 -12.36 -26.58
C ARG A 251 10.50 -12.73 -26.95
N ASP A 252 11.20 -13.47 -26.09
CA ASP A 252 12.56 -13.89 -26.37
C ASP A 252 12.59 -15.04 -27.39
N ALA A 253 13.31 -14.83 -28.49
CA ALA A 253 13.56 -15.81 -29.55
C ALA A 253 14.81 -16.69 -29.25
N GLY A 254 15.38 -16.58 -28.05
CA GLY A 254 16.59 -17.24 -27.61
C GLY A 254 16.52 -18.76 -27.42
N ARG A 255 17.56 -19.34 -26.79
CA ARG A 255 17.79 -20.79 -26.65
C ARG A 255 16.68 -21.57 -25.93
N ARG A 256 15.74 -20.89 -25.30
CA ARG A 256 14.60 -21.44 -24.55
C ARG A 256 13.23 -21.06 -25.12
N ALA A 257 13.15 -20.68 -26.41
CA ALA A 257 11.90 -20.42 -27.09
C ALA A 257 10.81 -21.46 -26.70
N VAL A 258 9.72 -20.99 -26.10
CA VAL A 258 8.63 -21.85 -25.67
C VAL A 258 7.88 -22.31 -26.93
N PRO A 259 7.88 -23.60 -27.28
CA PRO A 259 7.31 -24.05 -28.55
C PRO A 259 5.83 -23.66 -28.68
N GLY A 260 5.49 -22.98 -29.76
CA GLY A 260 4.13 -22.50 -30.05
C GLY A 260 3.75 -21.17 -29.38
N ALA A 261 4.67 -20.52 -28.66
CA ALA A 261 4.43 -19.21 -28.05
C ALA A 261 4.77 -18.02 -28.96
N GLU A 262 5.51 -18.24 -30.05
CA GLU A 262 5.90 -17.18 -30.99
C GLU A 262 4.69 -16.56 -31.67
N GLY A 263 4.49 -15.25 -31.44
CA GLY A 263 3.40 -14.47 -32.03
C GLY A 263 2.00 -14.75 -31.48
N ASP A 264 1.89 -15.61 -30.45
CA ASP A 264 0.60 -15.97 -29.83
C ASP A 264 0.21 -14.89 -28.83
N THR A 265 -0.82 -14.10 -29.17
CA THR A 265 -1.31 -13.05 -28.28
C THR A 265 -2.06 -13.65 -27.09
N LEU A 266 -2.13 -12.93 -25.96
CA LEU A 266 -2.90 -13.35 -24.79
C LEU A 266 -4.37 -13.65 -25.16
N GLY A 267 -4.97 -12.82 -26.02
CA GLY A 267 -6.34 -12.99 -26.48
C GLY A 267 -6.55 -14.26 -27.29
N GLU A 268 -5.64 -14.58 -28.21
CA GLU A 268 -5.69 -15.82 -29.01
C GLU A 268 -5.48 -17.06 -28.16
N LEU A 269 -4.52 -17.01 -27.22
CA LEU A 269 -4.28 -18.08 -26.27
C LEU A 269 -5.55 -18.36 -25.43
N LEU A 270 -6.17 -17.32 -24.87
CA LEU A 270 -7.40 -17.45 -24.08
C LEU A 270 -8.58 -17.99 -24.91
N LYS A 271 -8.77 -17.51 -26.14
CA LYS A 271 -9.80 -18.03 -27.07
C LYS A 271 -9.58 -19.50 -27.39
N ARG A 272 -8.34 -19.89 -27.71
CA ARG A 272 -8.00 -21.29 -28.00
C ARG A 272 -8.29 -22.20 -26.81
N LYS A 273 -7.98 -21.76 -25.58
CA LYS A 273 -8.35 -22.52 -24.38
C LYS A 273 -9.87 -22.64 -24.22
N ALA A 274 -10.62 -21.58 -24.49
CA ALA A 274 -12.09 -21.64 -24.46
C ALA A 274 -12.66 -22.63 -25.50
N ASP A 275 -12.10 -22.65 -26.71
CA ASP A 275 -12.48 -23.60 -27.78
C ASP A 275 -12.17 -25.06 -27.41
N GLU A 276 -11.13 -25.30 -26.60
CA GLU A 276 -10.81 -26.61 -26.02
C GLU A 276 -11.74 -27.03 -24.86
N GLY A 277 -12.71 -26.19 -24.49
CA GLY A 277 -13.68 -26.45 -23.42
C GLY A 277 -13.22 -26.01 -22.02
N VAL A 278 -12.16 -25.19 -21.92
CA VAL A 278 -11.74 -24.56 -20.66
C VAL A 278 -12.65 -23.38 -20.36
N ALA A 279 -13.16 -23.28 -19.13
CA ALA A 279 -13.94 -22.12 -18.69
C ALA A 279 -13.03 -20.89 -18.52
N VAL A 280 -13.05 -19.98 -19.50
CA VAL A 280 -12.26 -18.74 -19.45
C VAL A 280 -13.15 -17.57 -19.02
N LEU A 281 -12.90 -17.03 -17.83
CA LEU A 281 -13.65 -15.90 -17.29
C LEU A 281 -12.69 -14.73 -17.04
N VAL A 282 -13.00 -13.59 -17.64
CA VAL A 282 -12.19 -12.37 -17.52
C VAL A 282 -13.04 -11.26 -16.89
N MET A 283 -12.54 -10.67 -15.82
CA MET A 283 -13.15 -9.58 -15.07
C MET A 283 -12.24 -8.35 -15.13
N PRO A 284 -12.27 -7.59 -16.24
CA PRO A 284 -11.60 -6.29 -16.31
C PRO A 284 -12.40 -5.25 -15.52
N TRP A 285 -11.73 -4.19 -15.06
CA TRP A 285 -12.42 -3.03 -14.48
C TRP A 285 -13.20 -2.25 -15.55
N GLN A 286 -14.40 -1.77 -15.22
CA GLN A 286 -15.22 -0.95 -16.13
C GLN A 286 -15.00 0.55 -15.84
N ASP A 287 -14.31 1.25 -16.74
CA ASP A 287 -13.95 2.68 -16.60
C ASP A 287 -15.14 3.67 -16.81
N ASN A 288 -16.38 3.20 -16.94
CA ASN A 288 -17.55 4.08 -17.16
C ASN A 288 -17.88 5.03 -15.98
N THR A 289 -17.19 4.92 -14.84
CA THR A 289 -17.27 5.87 -13.71
C THR A 289 -16.26 7.02 -13.78
N SER A 290 -15.46 7.10 -14.84
CA SER A 290 -14.82 8.35 -15.27
C SER A 290 -15.90 9.43 -15.43
N VAL A 291 -15.96 10.37 -14.48
CA VAL A 291 -17.07 11.31 -14.28
C VAL A 291 -17.39 12.06 -15.58
N SER A 292 -18.43 11.62 -16.30
CA SER A 292 -18.71 12.01 -17.69
C SER A 292 -19.02 13.49 -17.90
N PHE A 293 -19.42 14.22 -16.84
CA PHE A 293 -19.60 15.67 -16.86
C PHE A 293 -18.27 16.47 -16.94
N LEU A 294 -17.12 15.84 -16.63
CA LEU A 294 -15.80 16.51 -16.62
C LEU A 294 -14.95 16.24 -17.88
N GLY A 295 -15.42 15.43 -18.83
CA GLY A 295 -14.65 15.16 -20.07
C GLY A 295 -13.29 14.47 -19.85
N ASN A 296 -13.16 13.71 -18.77
CA ASN A 296 -11.92 13.04 -18.36
C ASN A 296 -12.03 11.55 -18.67
N ALA A 297 -11.34 11.07 -19.72
CA ALA A 297 -10.95 9.66 -19.84
C ALA A 297 -9.92 9.37 -18.74
N GLY A 298 -10.22 8.43 -17.83
CA GLY A 298 -9.40 8.06 -16.67
C GLY A 298 -9.13 9.25 -15.73
N LEU A 299 -9.66 9.23 -14.50
CA LEU A 299 -9.60 10.37 -13.57
C LEU A 299 -8.18 10.94 -13.27
N MET A 300 -7.12 10.21 -13.64
CA MET A 300 -5.71 10.63 -13.54
C MET A 300 -4.97 10.75 -14.88
N LYS A 301 -5.59 10.42 -16.02
CA LYS A 301 -4.89 10.21 -17.32
C LYS A 301 -3.59 9.42 -17.18
N THR A 302 -3.50 8.53 -16.19
CA THR A 302 -2.52 7.47 -16.17
C THR A 302 -2.97 6.53 -17.29
N HIS A 303 -2.11 6.24 -18.26
CA HIS A 303 -2.41 5.17 -19.23
C HIS A 303 -2.11 3.82 -18.57
N ASP A 304 -2.45 3.67 -17.29
CA ASP A 304 -2.40 2.38 -16.63
C ASP A 304 -3.36 1.42 -17.31
N GLU A 305 -4.37 1.96 -18.06
CA GLU A 305 -5.49 1.33 -18.81
C GLU A 305 -5.06 0.26 -19.82
N GLU A 306 -3.75 0.09 -20.00
CA GLU A 306 -3.14 -0.91 -20.85
C GLU A 306 -2.43 -1.94 -19.94
N THR A 307 -2.70 -3.24 -20.10
CA THR A 307 -2.03 -4.28 -19.29
C THR A 307 -0.53 -4.07 -19.28
N ARG A 308 -0.02 -3.87 -18.07
CA ARG A 308 1.34 -3.41 -17.80
C ARG A 308 2.41 -4.40 -18.26
N ARG A 309 3.58 -3.82 -18.58
CA ARG A 309 4.43 -4.16 -19.72
C ARG A 309 5.45 -5.25 -19.46
N TYR A 310 5.87 -5.88 -20.55
CA TYR A 310 7.08 -6.69 -20.57
C TYR A 310 8.28 -5.80 -20.25
N ASP A 311 9.09 -6.21 -19.28
CA ASP A 311 10.43 -5.67 -19.09
C ASP A 311 11.34 -6.72 -18.48
N ASP A 312 12.63 -6.49 -18.59
CA ASP A 312 13.69 -7.31 -18.03
C ASP A 312 14.60 -6.48 -17.09
N GLU A 313 15.62 -7.12 -16.54
CA GLU A 313 16.55 -6.48 -15.61
C GLU A 313 17.32 -5.29 -16.19
N ASN A 314 17.43 -5.20 -17.52
CA ASN A 314 18.24 -4.17 -18.18
C ASN A 314 17.52 -2.83 -18.22
N HIS A 315 16.18 -2.83 -18.15
CA HIS A 315 15.35 -1.63 -18.12
C HIS A 315 15.79 -0.58 -19.17
N THR A 316 16.03 -1.04 -20.40
CA THR A 316 16.59 -0.20 -21.46
C THR A 316 15.71 1.00 -21.80
N LEU A 317 16.31 2.13 -22.15
CA LEU A 317 15.59 3.36 -22.53
C LEU A 317 15.47 3.52 -24.05
N PHE A 318 16.52 3.14 -24.78
CA PHE A 318 16.69 3.39 -26.22
C PHE A 318 17.07 2.14 -27.02
N ARG A 319 17.56 1.08 -26.37
CA ARG A 319 17.90 -0.17 -27.04
C ARG A 319 16.63 -0.98 -27.28
N ASP A 320 16.64 -1.80 -28.32
CA ASP A 320 15.55 -2.72 -28.68
C ASP A 320 14.17 -2.07 -28.93
N LEU A 321 14.14 -0.76 -29.16
CA LEU A 321 12.90 -0.03 -29.46
C LEU A 321 12.25 -0.48 -30.78
N ASP A 322 13.03 -0.96 -31.74
CA ASP A 322 12.58 -1.50 -33.03
C ASP A 322 12.50 -3.04 -33.06
N THR A 323 12.80 -3.70 -31.93
CA THR A 323 12.69 -5.16 -31.76
C THR A 323 11.64 -5.48 -30.69
N THR A 324 12.05 -5.80 -29.46
CA THR A 324 11.24 -6.23 -28.32
C THR A 324 10.11 -5.25 -27.98
N TYR A 325 10.37 -3.94 -28.13
CA TYR A 325 9.42 -2.88 -27.75
C TYR A 325 8.75 -2.19 -28.95
N SER A 326 8.94 -2.69 -30.18
CA SER A 326 8.39 -2.07 -31.41
C SER A 326 6.86 -1.97 -31.44
N HIS A 327 6.19 -2.89 -30.76
CA HIS A 327 4.73 -2.94 -30.62
C HIS A 327 4.25 -2.66 -29.18
N ASP A 328 5.16 -2.25 -28.30
CA ASP A 328 4.91 -2.02 -26.86
C ASP A 328 5.73 -0.80 -26.34
N PHE A 329 5.99 0.17 -27.22
CA PHE A 329 6.63 1.42 -26.82
C PHE A 329 5.62 2.22 -26.03
N MET A 330 5.92 2.52 -24.77
CA MET A 330 5.19 3.59 -24.12
C MET A 330 6.00 4.43 -23.14
N GLN A 331 5.43 5.62 -22.95
CA GLN A 331 6.04 6.74 -22.26
C GLN A 331 4.93 7.73 -21.94
N ASN A 332 4.42 7.69 -20.71
CA ASN A 332 3.25 8.47 -20.30
C ASN A 332 3.62 9.79 -19.62
N ASN A 333 4.90 10.03 -19.38
CA ASN A 333 5.39 11.22 -18.70
C ASN A 333 5.53 12.42 -19.64
N TYR A 334 5.58 12.17 -20.95
CA TYR A 334 5.84 13.21 -21.95
C TYR A 334 4.69 13.33 -22.93
N LYS A 335 4.25 14.57 -23.16
CA LYS A 335 3.23 14.85 -24.18
C LYS A 335 3.76 14.49 -25.56
N HIS A 336 2.92 13.85 -26.37
CA HIS A 336 3.23 13.44 -27.75
C HIS A 336 4.37 12.42 -27.87
N ALA A 337 4.68 11.68 -26.79
CA ALA A 337 5.61 10.57 -26.85
C ALA A 337 5.14 9.50 -27.84
N SER A 338 6.05 9.02 -28.67
CA SER A 338 5.77 7.93 -29.60
C SER A 338 7.07 7.32 -30.10
N LEU A 339 7.03 6.05 -30.52
CA LEU A 339 8.18 5.38 -31.11
C LEU A 339 8.77 6.15 -32.31
N ARG A 340 7.94 6.86 -33.08
CA ARG A 340 8.39 7.70 -34.21
C ARG A 340 9.27 8.86 -33.78
N ARG A 341 9.13 9.33 -32.54
CA ARG A 341 9.95 10.39 -31.93
C ARG A 341 11.07 9.83 -31.05
N GLY A 342 11.17 8.51 -30.91
CA GLY A 342 12.26 7.81 -30.22
C GLY A 342 12.08 7.72 -28.70
N GLY A 343 13.12 7.23 -28.03
CA GLY A 343 13.15 7.11 -26.58
C GLY A 343 13.33 8.45 -25.84
N PRO A 344 13.39 8.41 -24.49
CA PRO A 344 13.38 7.18 -23.70
C PRO A 344 11.95 6.59 -23.61
N ARG A 345 11.82 5.27 -23.74
CA ARG A 345 10.62 4.58 -23.22
C ARG A 345 10.58 4.72 -21.70
N GLU A 346 9.48 4.34 -21.07
CA GLU A 346 9.40 4.20 -19.62
C GLU A 346 9.59 2.72 -19.23
N PRO A 347 10.74 2.35 -18.64
CA PRO A 347 10.94 1.02 -18.09
C PRO A 347 10.05 0.71 -16.91
N TRP A 348 9.77 -0.58 -16.72
CA TRP A 348 8.77 -1.10 -15.80
C TRP A 348 9.37 -2.12 -14.83
N HIS A 349 9.79 -1.64 -13.67
CA HIS A 349 10.24 -2.50 -12.58
C HIS A 349 9.04 -2.92 -11.72
N ASP A 350 8.79 -4.22 -11.62
CA ASP A 350 7.63 -4.75 -10.89
C ASP A 350 7.94 -6.11 -10.26
N VAL A 351 7.09 -6.54 -9.33
CA VAL A 351 7.20 -7.85 -8.69
C VAL A 351 5.87 -8.60 -8.76
N HIS A 352 5.94 -9.92 -8.79
CA HIS A 352 4.76 -10.77 -8.79
C HIS A 352 5.01 -12.06 -8.01
N CYS A 353 3.96 -12.86 -7.82
CA CYS A 353 4.12 -14.18 -7.24
C CYS A 353 3.19 -15.22 -7.88
N ARG A 354 3.59 -16.49 -7.82
CA ARG A 354 2.72 -17.64 -8.09
C ARG A 354 2.54 -18.43 -6.80
N LEU A 355 1.30 -18.73 -6.49
CA LEU A 355 0.92 -19.50 -5.31
C LEU A 355 0.44 -20.90 -5.71
N LYS A 356 0.94 -21.92 -5.02
CA LYS A 356 0.52 -23.33 -5.13
C LYS A 356 0.23 -23.87 -3.74
N GLY A 357 -0.62 -24.87 -3.65
CA GLY A 357 -1.06 -25.43 -2.37
C GLY A 357 -2.46 -24.94 -1.98
N PRO A 358 -2.87 -25.18 -0.71
CA PRO A 358 -4.19 -24.80 -0.21
C PRO A 358 -4.53 -23.31 -0.37
N VAL A 359 -3.53 -22.43 -0.35
CA VAL A 359 -3.72 -20.98 -0.51
C VAL A 359 -4.26 -20.56 -1.89
N ALA A 360 -4.05 -21.37 -2.93
CA ALA A 360 -4.60 -21.07 -4.26
C ALA A 360 -6.14 -21.07 -4.24
N TRP A 361 -6.76 -21.85 -3.34
CA TRP A 361 -8.21 -21.84 -3.14
C TRP A 361 -8.73 -20.54 -2.53
N ASP A 362 -7.93 -19.85 -1.71
CA ASP A 362 -8.33 -18.55 -1.15
C ASP A 362 -8.36 -17.46 -2.24
N VAL A 363 -7.40 -17.50 -3.18
CA VAL A 363 -7.39 -16.61 -4.36
C VAL A 363 -8.58 -16.92 -5.28
N LEU A 364 -8.89 -18.20 -5.52
CA LEU A 364 -10.07 -18.62 -6.27
C LEU A 364 -11.36 -18.15 -5.60
N ALA A 365 -11.49 -18.35 -4.28
CA ALA A 365 -12.66 -17.91 -3.51
C ALA A 365 -12.88 -16.40 -3.64
N ASN A 366 -11.80 -15.61 -3.61
CA ASN A 366 -11.90 -14.17 -3.88
C ASN A 366 -12.48 -13.87 -5.27
N PHE A 367 -12.00 -14.53 -6.31
CA PHE A 367 -12.54 -14.35 -7.68
C PHE A 367 -14.02 -14.73 -7.74
N GLU A 368 -14.41 -15.88 -7.19
CA GLU A 368 -15.79 -16.34 -7.22
C GLU A 368 -16.73 -15.44 -6.41
N GLN A 369 -16.30 -14.93 -5.25
CA GLN A 369 -17.07 -13.98 -4.45
C GLN A 369 -17.37 -12.70 -5.25
N ARG A 370 -16.38 -12.19 -5.99
CA ARG A 370 -16.54 -11.03 -6.86
C ARG A 370 -17.42 -11.33 -8.06
N TRP A 371 -17.21 -12.46 -8.72
CA TRP A 371 -17.98 -12.85 -9.90
C TRP A 371 -19.46 -13.00 -9.56
N ARG A 372 -19.80 -13.70 -8.47
CA ARG A 372 -21.20 -13.84 -8.01
C ARG A 372 -21.84 -12.49 -7.69
N LYS A 373 -21.07 -11.51 -7.24
CA LYS A 373 -21.56 -10.16 -6.92
C LYS A 373 -21.75 -9.28 -8.15
N GLN A 374 -20.77 -9.29 -9.07
CA GLN A 374 -20.61 -8.26 -10.10
C GLN A 374 -20.89 -8.75 -11.52
N ALA A 375 -20.86 -10.06 -11.79
CA ALA A 375 -21.11 -10.57 -13.12
C ALA A 375 -22.58 -10.33 -13.55
N PRO A 376 -22.80 -10.03 -14.85
CA PRO A 376 -24.15 -9.99 -15.43
C PRO A 376 -24.95 -11.27 -15.15
N ASP A 377 -26.27 -11.14 -15.00
CA ASP A 377 -27.15 -12.24 -14.60
C ASP A 377 -27.02 -13.48 -15.50
N ASP A 378 -26.83 -13.28 -16.81
CA ASP A 378 -26.63 -14.33 -17.81
C ASP A 378 -25.26 -15.03 -17.73
N MET A 379 -24.27 -14.37 -17.12
CA MET A 379 -22.90 -14.90 -16.95
C MET A 379 -22.63 -15.50 -15.56
N ARG A 380 -23.52 -15.29 -14.58
CA ARG A 380 -23.35 -15.83 -13.21
C ARG A 380 -23.23 -17.34 -13.18
N GLY A 381 -23.90 -18.05 -14.10
CA GLY A 381 -23.87 -19.51 -14.23
C GLY A 381 -22.59 -20.08 -14.85
N CYS A 382 -21.63 -19.25 -15.28
CA CYS A 382 -20.40 -19.70 -15.93
C CYS A 382 -19.30 -20.14 -14.95
N LEU A 383 -19.47 -19.89 -13.65
CA LEU A 383 -18.56 -20.44 -12.64
C LEU A 383 -18.66 -21.96 -12.61
N LEU A 384 -17.51 -22.62 -12.54
CA LEU A 384 -17.47 -24.05 -12.30
C LEU A 384 -17.78 -24.35 -10.84
N ASP A 385 -18.49 -25.45 -10.59
CA ASP A 385 -18.65 -25.99 -9.24
C ASP A 385 -17.38 -26.75 -8.84
N LEU A 386 -16.47 -26.03 -8.18
CA LEU A 386 -15.18 -26.54 -7.76
C LEU A 386 -15.21 -26.79 -6.25
N SER A 387 -14.72 -27.96 -5.84
CA SER A 387 -14.50 -28.23 -4.41
C SER A 387 -13.14 -28.89 -4.19
N PRO A 388 -12.49 -28.62 -3.04
CA PRO A 388 -11.28 -29.34 -2.66
C PRO A 388 -11.48 -30.86 -2.54
N ALA A 389 -12.72 -31.32 -2.32
CA ALA A 389 -13.04 -32.75 -2.29
C ALA A 389 -13.03 -33.39 -3.70
N ALA A 390 -13.53 -32.67 -4.71
CA ALA A 390 -13.56 -33.13 -6.11
C ALA A 390 -12.20 -32.94 -6.80
N PHE A 391 -11.45 -31.92 -6.40
CA PHE A 391 -10.13 -31.59 -6.90
C PHE A 391 -9.17 -31.46 -5.71
N PRO A 392 -8.80 -32.58 -5.06
CA PRO A 392 -7.82 -32.54 -3.98
C PRO A 392 -6.53 -31.96 -4.53
N ASP A 393 -5.85 -31.19 -3.68
CA ASP A 393 -4.60 -30.55 -4.06
C ASP A 393 -3.65 -31.61 -4.63
N PRO A 394 -3.27 -31.54 -5.91
CA PRO A 394 -2.43 -32.55 -6.52
C PRO A 394 -1.01 -32.52 -5.94
N VAL A 395 -0.66 -31.48 -5.18
CA VAL A 395 0.65 -31.32 -4.57
C VAL A 395 0.66 -32.05 -3.22
N SER A 396 1.06 -33.33 -3.22
CA SER A 396 1.75 -33.88 -2.05
C SER A 396 3.13 -33.23 -2.04
N PHE A 397 3.36 -32.32 -1.09
CA PHE A 397 4.70 -31.81 -0.84
C PHE A 397 5.51 -32.92 -0.17
N ASP A 398 5.98 -33.87 -0.97
CA ASP A 398 7.02 -34.82 -0.57
C ASP A 398 8.42 -34.16 -0.62
N GLY A 399 8.49 -32.82 -0.74
CA GLY A 399 9.70 -32.06 -1.07
C GLY A 399 10.08 -31.02 0.00
N ASN A 400 11.36 -31.05 0.38
CA ASN A 400 12.04 -30.15 1.33
C ASN A 400 11.66 -28.67 1.11
N ASP A 401 11.25 -27.98 2.19
CA ASP A 401 11.10 -26.52 2.31
C ASP A 401 9.72 -25.90 1.92
N PRO A 402 8.63 -26.26 2.64
CA PRO A 402 7.29 -25.71 2.40
C PRO A 402 7.17 -24.23 2.82
N TRP A 403 6.12 -23.57 2.34
CA TRP A 403 5.75 -22.22 2.74
C TRP A 403 4.47 -22.20 3.59
N ASN A 404 4.43 -21.25 4.51
CA ASN A 404 3.19 -20.79 5.13
C ASN A 404 2.79 -19.46 4.46
N VAL A 405 1.53 -19.37 4.02
CA VAL A 405 1.04 -18.25 3.20
C VAL A 405 -0.33 -17.82 3.70
N GLN A 406 -0.58 -16.51 3.76
CA GLN A 406 -1.89 -15.94 4.06
C GLN A 406 -2.28 -14.94 2.97
N VAL A 407 -3.53 -15.01 2.50
CA VAL A 407 -4.10 -14.03 1.58
C VAL A 407 -4.72 -12.88 2.36
N PHE A 408 -4.46 -11.66 1.89
CA PHE A 408 -4.99 -10.41 2.42
C PHE A 408 -5.72 -9.65 1.32
N ARG A 409 -6.72 -8.85 1.69
CA ARG A 409 -7.46 -7.99 0.76
C ARG A 409 -7.74 -6.60 1.33
N SER A 410 -8.01 -5.70 0.39
CA SER A 410 -8.76 -4.47 0.60
C SER A 410 -10.01 -4.61 -0.25
N ILE A 411 -11.18 -4.86 0.35
CA ILE A 411 -12.43 -5.06 -0.41
C ILE A 411 -13.65 -4.86 0.49
N ASP A 412 -14.78 -4.46 -0.08
CA ASP A 412 -16.04 -4.23 0.64
C ASP A 412 -17.19 -5.14 0.17
N ASP A 413 -18.29 -5.13 0.94
CA ASP A 413 -19.51 -5.89 0.63
C ASP A 413 -20.27 -5.42 -0.62
N ALA A 414 -19.91 -4.26 -1.20
CA ALA A 414 -20.36 -3.85 -2.52
C ALA A 414 -19.69 -4.67 -3.63
N SER A 415 -18.48 -5.17 -3.37
CA SER A 415 -17.64 -5.88 -4.34
C SER A 415 -17.69 -7.41 -4.20
N VAL A 416 -18.12 -7.95 -3.06
CA VAL A 416 -18.20 -9.40 -2.81
C VAL A 416 -19.53 -9.86 -2.24
N VAL A 417 -19.82 -11.15 -2.39
CA VAL A 417 -20.83 -11.87 -1.59
C VAL A 417 -20.20 -12.55 -0.37
N GLY A 418 -21.01 -12.81 0.66
CA GLY A 418 -20.62 -13.65 1.81
C GLY A 418 -20.04 -12.91 3.01
N PHE A 419 -19.99 -11.58 3.00
CA PHE A 419 -19.71 -10.82 4.22
C PHE A 419 -20.93 -10.85 5.15
N PRO A 420 -20.74 -11.11 6.46
CA PRO A 420 -21.84 -11.17 7.41
C PRO A 420 -22.45 -9.79 7.61
N SER A 421 -23.78 -9.76 7.70
CA SER A 421 -24.50 -8.54 8.03
C SER A 421 -24.48 -8.24 9.52
N ASP A 422 -24.05 -9.14 10.41
CA ASP A 422 -23.87 -8.88 11.84
C ASP A 422 -22.46 -8.32 12.13
N ALA A 423 -22.35 -7.33 13.02
CA ALA A 423 -21.09 -6.65 13.29
C ALA A 423 -20.13 -7.49 14.14
N ALA A 424 -20.64 -8.34 15.04
CA ALA A 424 -19.81 -9.21 15.87
C ALA A 424 -19.26 -10.38 15.05
N GLU A 425 -20.09 -10.96 14.16
CA GLU A 425 -19.64 -11.96 13.19
C GLU A 425 -18.58 -11.38 12.23
N ALA A 426 -18.80 -10.16 11.71
CA ALA A 426 -17.82 -9.47 10.88
C ALA A 426 -16.48 -9.28 11.61
N ALA A 427 -16.51 -8.78 12.85
CA ALA A 427 -15.31 -8.57 13.66
C ALA A 427 -14.57 -9.89 13.95
N ALA A 428 -15.29 -10.99 14.21
CA ALA A 428 -14.70 -12.30 14.42
C ALA A 428 -13.95 -12.82 13.17
N MET A 429 -14.37 -12.40 11.98
CA MET A 429 -13.71 -12.67 10.71
C MET A 429 -12.64 -11.63 10.33
N GLY A 430 -12.32 -10.67 11.21
CA GLY A 430 -11.34 -9.61 10.94
C GLY A 430 -11.86 -8.51 10.01
N LEU A 431 -13.16 -8.48 9.75
CA LEU A 431 -13.81 -7.43 8.97
C LEU A 431 -14.20 -6.27 9.87
N THR A 432 -14.17 -5.06 9.31
CA THR A 432 -14.62 -3.85 10.01
C THR A 432 -15.94 -3.39 9.41
N SER A 433 -17.00 -3.30 10.22
CA SER A 433 -18.28 -2.74 9.78
C SER A 433 -18.42 -1.27 10.19
N GLY A 434 -18.77 -0.42 9.23
CA GLY A 434 -18.93 1.03 9.39
C GLY A 434 -20.30 1.53 8.91
N LYS A 435 -20.29 2.64 8.14
CA LYS A 435 -21.48 3.31 7.56
C LYS A 435 -22.22 2.41 6.56
N ASP A 436 -22.98 1.43 7.06
CA ASP A 436 -23.73 0.42 6.29
C ASP A 436 -22.88 -0.41 5.29
N VAL A 437 -21.57 -0.46 5.51
CA VAL A 437 -20.61 -1.21 4.69
C VAL A 437 -19.71 -2.04 5.61
N THR A 438 -19.50 -3.29 5.24
CA THR A 438 -18.51 -4.19 5.84
C THR A 438 -17.29 -4.27 4.93
N VAL A 439 -16.12 -4.07 5.54
CA VAL A 439 -14.86 -3.87 4.84
C VAL A 439 -13.82 -4.86 5.34
N ASP A 440 -13.15 -5.52 4.41
CA ASP A 440 -11.89 -6.23 4.62
C ASP A 440 -10.75 -5.24 4.37
N ARG A 441 -9.94 -4.97 5.40
CA ARG A 441 -8.75 -4.11 5.34
C ARG A 441 -7.50 -4.89 5.77
N SER A 442 -7.53 -6.20 5.57
CA SER A 442 -6.52 -7.13 6.07
C SER A 442 -5.13 -6.88 5.45
N ILE A 443 -5.03 -6.23 4.28
CA ILE A 443 -3.73 -5.79 3.74
C ILE A 443 -3.06 -4.76 4.66
N GLN A 444 -3.77 -3.71 5.05
CA GLN A 444 -3.20 -2.71 5.97
C GLN A 444 -2.79 -3.35 7.29
N ILE A 445 -3.63 -4.23 7.83
CA ILE A 445 -3.33 -4.96 9.07
C ILE A 445 -2.08 -5.84 8.87
N GLY A 446 -1.97 -6.56 7.75
CA GLY A 446 -0.81 -7.37 7.42
C GLY A 446 0.48 -6.57 7.39
N TYR A 447 0.48 -5.40 6.74
CA TYR A 447 1.64 -4.49 6.74
C TYR A 447 1.98 -4.00 8.16
N VAL A 448 0.99 -3.56 8.94
CA VAL A 448 1.21 -3.06 10.31
C VAL A 448 1.78 -4.16 11.21
N GLU A 449 1.23 -5.36 11.17
CA GLU A 449 1.73 -6.50 11.95
C GLU A 449 3.15 -6.90 11.52
N ALA A 450 3.46 -6.91 10.22
CA ALA A 450 4.80 -7.19 9.73
C ALA A 450 5.82 -6.15 10.24
N VAL A 451 5.49 -4.86 10.15
CA VAL A 451 6.33 -3.76 10.67
C VAL A 451 6.52 -3.89 12.18
N ARG A 452 5.46 -4.19 12.95
CA ARG A 452 5.53 -4.33 14.41
C ARG A 452 6.41 -5.50 14.85
N ARG A 453 6.47 -6.58 14.08
CA ARG A 453 7.29 -7.77 14.36
C ARG A 453 8.74 -7.62 13.93
N ALA A 454 9.03 -6.72 12.99
CA ALA A 454 10.37 -6.51 12.44
C ALA A 454 11.44 -6.28 13.54
N GLN A 455 12.58 -6.95 13.35
CA GLN A 455 13.69 -7.03 14.30
C GLN A 455 14.94 -6.29 13.82
N ARG A 456 15.23 -6.35 12.51
CA ARG A 456 16.51 -5.95 11.94
C ARG A 456 16.32 -4.93 10.83
N PHE A 457 15.54 -5.25 9.81
CA PHE A 457 15.33 -4.33 8.71
C PHE A 457 14.01 -4.54 7.97
N ILE A 458 13.61 -3.50 7.25
CA ILE A 458 12.48 -3.53 6.32
C ILE A 458 12.97 -3.01 4.96
N TYR A 459 12.67 -3.75 3.89
CA TYR A 459 12.90 -3.34 2.51
C TYR A 459 11.56 -3.24 1.79
N ILE A 460 11.27 -2.09 1.18
CA ILE A 460 10.01 -1.79 0.51
C ILE A 460 10.30 -1.32 -0.90
N GLU A 461 9.56 -1.85 -1.87
CA GLU A 461 9.42 -1.27 -3.20
C GLU A 461 7.94 -1.00 -3.43
N ASN A 462 7.57 0.27 -3.62
CA ASN A 462 6.16 0.64 -3.78
C ASN A 462 5.95 1.82 -4.72
N GLN A 463 4.98 1.71 -5.63
CA GLN A 463 4.59 2.79 -6.54
C GLN A 463 4.20 4.09 -5.82
N TYR A 464 3.53 3.97 -4.66
CA TYR A 464 3.18 5.11 -3.81
C TYR A 464 3.67 4.90 -2.40
N PHE A 465 4.05 5.99 -1.74
CA PHE A 465 4.42 5.96 -0.34
C PHE A 465 3.91 7.23 0.34
N LEU A 466 2.69 7.16 0.86
CA LEU A 466 2.02 8.27 1.55
C LEU A 466 1.00 7.77 2.57
N GLY A 467 0.95 8.41 3.74
CA GLY A 467 0.12 7.94 4.85
C GLY A 467 0.40 8.64 6.17
N GLY A 468 -0.46 8.35 7.16
CA GLY A 468 -0.36 8.92 8.50
C GLY A 468 -0.64 10.42 8.56
N CYS A 469 -1.59 10.94 7.78
CA CYS A 469 -1.84 12.38 7.68
C CYS A 469 -2.16 13.05 9.03
N ALA A 470 -2.78 12.32 9.95
CA ALA A 470 -3.02 12.80 11.32
C ALA A 470 -1.74 13.21 12.08
N SER A 471 -0.57 12.70 11.66
CA SER A 471 0.75 13.02 12.22
C SER A 471 1.54 14.03 11.39
N TRP A 472 1.03 14.48 10.23
CA TRP A 472 1.71 15.51 9.43
C TRP A 472 1.73 16.88 10.13
N ALA A 473 2.66 17.75 9.77
CA ALA A 473 2.72 19.10 10.32
C ALA A 473 1.57 20.00 9.83
N ALA A 474 1.08 19.74 8.61
CA ALA A 474 -0.04 20.43 7.96
C ALA A 474 -0.91 19.39 7.21
N ASP A 475 -2.09 19.80 6.74
CA ASP A 475 -3.00 18.95 5.94
C ASP A 475 -3.42 17.65 6.67
N ARG A 476 -3.64 17.73 8.00
CA ARG A 476 -3.95 16.57 8.85
C ARG A 476 -5.29 15.91 8.54
N ASP A 477 -6.16 16.64 7.86
CA ASP A 477 -7.51 16.28 7.45
C ASP A 477 -7.60 15.77 6.00
N ALA A 478 -6.45 15.59 5.31
CA ALA A 478 -6.40 15.09 3.93
C ALA A 478 -7.03 13.70 3.73
N GLY A 479 -7.29 12.96 4.82
CA GLY A 479 -7.98 11.67 4.81
C GLY A 479 -7.08 10.48 4.45
N CYS A 480 -5.76 10.65 4.47
CA CYS A 480 -4.76 9.59 4.26
C CYS A 480 -4.34 8.95 5.60
N LEU A 481 -5.25 8.16 6.18
CA LEU A 481 -5.18 7.64 7.54
C LEU A 481 -4.46 6.29 7.67
N ASN A 482 -4.05 5.67 6.56
CA ASN A 482 -3.31 4.41 6.57
C ASN A 482 -2.05 4.54 7.44
N LEU A 483 -1.78 3.48 8.20
CA LEU A 483 -0.82 3.52 9.31
C LEU A 483 0.61 3.13 8.92
N VAL A 484 0.84 2.64 7.70
CA VAL A 484 2.10 1.96 7.36
C VAL A 484 3.31 2.90 7.51
N PRO A 485 3.32 4.13 6.95
CA PRO A 485 4.49 5.02 7.10
C PRO A 485 4.76 5.42 8.55
N VAL A 486 3.72 5.69 9.32
CA VAL A 486 3.87 6.12 10.73
C VAL A 486 4.31 4.97 11.64
N GLU A 487 3.82 3.75 11.40
CA GLU A 487 4.28 2.54 12.11
C GLU A 487 5.77 2.27 11.85
N ILE A 488 6.24 2.47 10.62
CA ILE A 488 7.67 2.36 10.27
C ILE A 488 8.50 3.37 11.06
N ALA A 489 8.10 4.65 11.06
CA ALA A 489 8.84 5.69 11.77
C ALA A 489 8.87 5.44 13.29
N LEU A 490 7.75 4.98 13.87
CA LEU A 490 7.68 4.62 15.29
C LEU A 490 8.50 3.37 15.62
N LYS A 491 8.53 2.37 14.73
CA LYS A 491 9.41 1.21 14.87
C LYS A 491 10.87 1.64 14.91
N VAL A 492 11.30 2.47 13.96
CA VAL A 492 12.67 3.02 13.95
C VAL A 492 12.96 3.79 15.23
N ALA A 493 12.07 4.70 15.63
CA ALA A 493 12.21 5.49 16.86
C ALA A 493 12.34 4.62 18.11
N ALA A 494 11.52 3.56 18.23
CA ALA A 494 11.60 2.62 19.34
C ALA A 494 12.96 1.89 19.37
N LYS A 495 13.44 1.40 18.21
CA LYS A 495 14.74 0.70 18.12
C LYS A 495 15.90 1.62 18.50
N ILE A 496 15.88 2.89 18.07
CA ILE A 496 16.84 3.92 18.47
C ILE A 496 16.83 4.12 19.98
N ARG A 497 15.66 4.29 20.60
CA ARG A 497 15.53 4.49 22.05
C ARG A 497 16.00 3.27 22.86
N CYS A 498 15.87 2.07 22.31
CA CYS A 498 16.39 0.84 22.90
C CYS A 498 17.89 0.61 22.63
N GLY A 499 18.56 1.45 21.82
CA GLY A 499 19.94 1.24 21.40
C GLY A 499 20.12 0.01 20.50
N GLU A 500 19.04 -0.46 19.86
CA GLU A 500 19.04 -1.62 18.98
C GLU A 500 19.19 -1.18 17.54
N ARG A 501 20.03 -1.89 16.77
CA ARG A 501 20.17 -1.53 15.37
C ARG A 501 18.94 -1.94 14.55
N PHE A 502 18.53 -1.04 13.67
CA PHE A 502 17.47 -1.24 12.71
C PHE A 502 17.72 -0.41 11.45
N ALA A 503 17.25 -0.87 10.29
CA ALA A 503 17.33 -0.11 9.05
C ALA A 503 16.06 -0.26 8.20
N VAL A 504 15.70 0.79 7.48
CA VAL A 504 14.57 0.79 6.55
C VAL A 504 15.01 1.37 5.22
N TYR A 505 14.68 0.67 4.15
CA TYR A 505 14.97 1.01 2.77
C TYR A 505 13.66 1.07 2.01
N VAL A 506 13.36 2.22 1.40
CA VAL A 506 12.14 2.44 0.63
C VAL A 506 12.53 2.84 -0.78
N VAL A 507 12.08 2.08 -1.78
CA VAL A 507 12.24 2.40 -3.20
C VAL A 507 10.88 2.77 -3.77
N THR A 508 10.77 3.97 -4.32
CA THR A 508 9.58 4.48 -5.00
C THR A 508 9.94 4.90 -6.42
N PRO A 509 8.98 5.10 -7.33
CA PRO A 509 9.32 5.74 -8.60
C PRO A 509 9.84 7.16 -8.34
N MET A 510 10.66 7.70 -9.25
CA MET A 510 11.17 9.07 -9.12
C MET A 510 10.01 10.07 -9.04
N TRP A 511 8.95 9.82 -9.81
CA TRP A 511 7.63 10.41 -9.66
C TRP A 511 6.55 9.41 -10.10
N PRO A 512 5.30 9.53 -9.63
CA PRO A 512 4.18 8.73 -10.13
C PRO A 512 3.95 8.87 -11.63
N GLU A 513 3.60 7.79 -12.33
CA GLU A 513 3.35 7.79 -13.78
C GLU A 513 2.42 8.93 -14.21
N GLY A 514 2.83 9.62 -15.27
CA GLY A 514 2.11 10.75 -15.84
C GLY A 514 2.99 11.99 -15.93
N VAL A 515 2.47 13.04 -16.56
CA VAL A 515 3.25 14.28 -16.74
C VAL A 515 3.69 14.83 -15.38
N PRO A 516 5.00 14.96 -15.10
CA PRO A 516 5.49 15.20 -13.73
C PRO A 516 5.11 16.58 -13.19
N ALA A 517 4.98 17.58 -14.07
CA ALA A 517 4.46 18.91 -13.73
C ALA A 517 2.92 18.98 -13.74
N GLY A 518 2.23 17.86 -13.97
CA GLY A 518 0.78 17.76 -13.95
C GLY A 518 0.21 17.86 -12.53
N GLU A 519 -0.99 18.44 -12.42
CA GLU A 519 -1.63 18.74 -11.12
C GLU A 519 -1.76 17.51 -10.22
N ALA A 520 -2.12 16.36 -10.80
CA ALA A 520 -2.30 15.11 -10.07
C ALA A 520 -0.99 14.54 -9.53
N VAL A 521 0.05 14.45 -10.37
CA VAL A 521 1.39 13.99 -9.98
C VAL A 521 1.98 14.91 -8.91
N GLN A 522 1.84 16.22 -9.07
CA GLN A 522 2.32 17.21 -8.11
C GLN A 522 1.61 17.12 -6.75
N ALA A 523 0.30 16.83 -6.72
CA ALA A 523 -0.42 16.62 -5.47
C ALA A 523 0.06 15.36 -4.74
N ILE A 524 0.26 14.26 -5.46
CA ILE A 524 0.79 13.02 -4.88
C ILE A 524 2.20 13.23 -4.32
N LEU A 525 3.07 13.93 -5.06
CA LEU A 525 4.42 14.27 -4.59
C LEU A 525 4.37 15.11 -3.31
N LEU A 526 3.40 16.01 -3.16
CA LEU A 526 3.21 16.76 -1.93
C LEU A 526 2.85 15.83 -0.75
N TRP A 527 1.96 14.85 -0.94
CA TRP A 527 1.59 13.90 0.12
C TRP A 527 2.73 12.96 0.50
N ASN A 528 3.50 12.49 -0.49
CA ASN A 528 4.75 11.76 -0.24
C ASN A 528 5.71 12.63 0.57
N ARG A 529 5.90 13.89 0.17
CA ARG A 529 6.75 14.84 0.87
C ARG A 529 6.34 15.04 2.33
N ARG A 530 5.06 15.26 2.62
CA ARG A 530 4.53 15.38 3.99
C ARG A 530 4.75 14.12 4.82
N THR A 531 4.60 12.97 4.20
CA THR A 531 4.85 11.67 4.83
C THR A 531 6.31 11.52 5.22
N VAL A 532 7.23 11.80 4.28
CA VAL A 532 8.68 11.73 4.52
C VAL A 532 9.13 12.72 5.59
N GLU A 533 8.64 13.96 5.56
CA GLU A 533 8.90 14.98 6.60
C GLU A 533 8.44 14.50 7.99
N MET A 534 7.24 13.92 8.09
CA MET A 534 6.73 13.35 9.34
C MET A 534 7.62 12.22 9.86
N MET A 535 8.04 11.30 8.98
CA MET A 535 8.87 10.17 9.39
C MET A 535 10.25 10.60 9.88
N TYR A 536 10.94 11.47 9.12
CA TYR A 536 12.25 11.98 9.55
C TYR A 536 12.16 12.84 10.81
N GLY A 537 11.08 13.59 11.00
CA GLY A 537 10.83 14.32 12.25
C GLY A 537 10.71 13.39 13.47
N ILE A 538 10.00 12.27 13.34
CA ILE A 538 9.89 11.25 14.40
C ILE A 538 11.27 10.61 14.68
N VAL A 539 12.01 10.23 13.64
CA VAL A 539 13.34 9.60 13.78
C VAL A 539 14.35 10.56 14.39
N ALA A 540 14.42 11.81 13.92
CA ALA A 540 15.34 12.81 14.45
C ALA A 540 15.05 13.12 15.92
N LYS A 541 13.77 13.19 16.31
CA LYS A 541 13.38 13.31 17.72
C LYS A 541 13.85 12.11 18.54
N ALA A 542 13.75 10.90 18.03
CA ALA A 542 14.21 9.71 18.75
C ALA A 542 15.73 9.68 18.95
N ILE A 543 16.50 10.15 17.96
CA ILE A 543 17.97 10.32 18.06
C ILE A 543 18.32 11.33 19.15
N ASP A 544 17.60 12.45 19.21
CA ASP A 544 17.79 13.49 20.23
C ASP A 544 17.41 12.99 21.64
N ASP A 545 16.24 12.35 21.77
CA ASP A 545 15.76 11.75 23.02
C ASP A 545 16.74 10.68 23.55
N ALA A 546 17.46 9.98 22.67
CA ALA A 546 18.48 8.99 23.01
C ALA A 546 19.87 9.59 23.29
N GLY A 547 20.06 10.90 23.15
CA GLY A 547 21.35 11.57 23.35
C GLY A 547 22.39 11.29 22.26
N LEU A 548 21.94 10.88 21.07
CA LEU A 548 22.79 10.50 19.93
C LEU A 548 23.02 11.64 18.93
N ARG A 549 22.65 12.87 19.31
CA ARG A 549 22.86 14.09 18.53
C ARG A 549 24.33 14.24 18.12
N GLY A 550 24.58 14.47 16.83
CA GLY A 550 25.93 14.59 16.27
C GLY A 550 26.71 13.27 16.14
N GLN A 551 26.17 12.16 16.63
CA GLN A 551 26.77 10.82 16.54
C GLN A 551 26.05 9.93 15.53
N ALA A 552 24.74 10.11 15.39
CA ALA A 552 23.90 9.37 14.45
C ALA A 552 23.14 10.32 13.53
N HIS A 553 22.93 9.89 12.29
CA HIS A 553 22.13 10.61 11.29
C HIS A 553 20.78 9.89 11.08
N PRO A 554 19.66 10.59 10.79
CA PRO A 554 18.39 9.91 10.47
C PRO A 554 18.51 8.88 9.34
N CYS A 555 19.31 9.19 8.30
CA CYS A 555 19.63 8.27 7.20
C CYS A 555 20.57 7.10 7.57
N ASP A 556 21.04 6.98 8.81
CA ASP A 556 21.64 5.72 9.29
C ASP A 556 20.55 4.65 9.57
N TYR A 557 19.27 5.06 9.62
CA TYR A 557 18.13 4.20 9.96
C TYR A 557 17.01 4.18 8.90
N LEU A 558 16.70 5.30 8.24
CA LEU A 558 15.60 5.41 7.28
C LEU A 558 16.10 6.01 5.98
N ASN A 559 15.86 5.33 4.85
CA ASN A 559 16.39 5.72 3.56
C ASN A 559 15.35 5.58 2.43
N PHE A 560 15.31 6.58 1.55
CA PHE A 560 14.44 6.63 0.38
C PHE A 560 15.27 6.67 -0.90
N PHE A 561 14.89 5.84 -1.85
CA PHE A 561 15.54 5.65 -3.14
C PHE A 561 14.50 5.71 -4.27
N CYS A 562 14.98 5.91 -5.48
CA CYS A 562 14.23 5.68 -6.70
C CYS A 562 15.11 4.93 -7.71
N LEU A 563 14.53 4.54 -8.85
CA LEU A 563 15.28 3.90 -9.93
C LEU A 563 15.37 4.81 -11.14
N GLY A 564 16.52 4.75 -11.83
CA GLY A 564 16.75 5.45 -13.09
C GLY A 564 17.78 4.73 -13.94
N ASN A 565 17.78 5.04 -15.23
CA ASN A 565 18.76 4.52 -16.18
C ASN A 565 19.32 5.64 -17.04
N ARG A 566 20.49 5.39 -17.64
CA ARG A 566 21.13 6.25 -18.62
C ARG A 566 21.92 5.38 -19.57
N GLU A 567 21.80 5.62 -20.87
CA GLU A 567 22.42 4.78 -21.90
C GLU A 567 23.22 5.61 -22.90
N ALA A 568 24.50 5.28 -23.05
CA ALA A 568 25.29 5.74 -24.17
C ALA A 568 24.76 5.16 -25.49
N PRO A 569 24.76 5.96 -26.58
CA PRO A 569 24.27 5.50 -27.87
C PRO A 569 25.16 4.37 -28.41
N LEU A 570 24.53 3.31 -28.92
CA LEU A 570 25.23 2.19 -29.56
C LEU A 570 25.21 2.32 -31.10
N PRO A 571 26.25 1.84 -31.81
CA PRO A 571 26.21 1.74 -33.26
C PRO A 571 25.05 0.85 -33.72
N GLY A 572 24.20 1.36 -34.60
CA GLY A 572 23.04 0.62 -35.11
C GLY A 572 21.81 0.65 -34.22
N GLU A 573 21.81 1.44 -33.13
CA GLU A 573 20.60 1.74 -32.36
C GLU A 573 19.51 2.37 -33.26
N TYR A 574 18.25 2.09 -32.93
CA TYR A 574 17.08 2.66 -33.60
C TYR A 574 17.18 4.18 -33.73
N SER A 575 17.09 4.68 -34.97
CA SER A 575 17.08 6.10 -35.27
C SER A 575 15.65 6.55 -35.57
N PRO A 576 15.03 7.37 -34.70
CA PRO A 576 13.65 7.79 -34.90
C PRO A 576 13.52 8.73 -36.11
N PRO A 577 12.44 8.61 -36.91
CA PRO A 577 12.21 9.47 -38.07
C PRO A 577 11.84 10.92 -37.70
N GLU A 578 11.42 11.17 -36.46
CA GLU A 578 11.05 12.48 -35.94
C GLU A 578 11.82 12.78 -34.64
N THR A 579 11.86 14.04 -34.25
CA THR A 579 12.41 14.48 -32.96
C THR A 579 11.30 15.09 -32.09
N PRO A 580 11.41 15.00 -30.75
CA PRO A 580 10.58 15.78 -29.86
C PRO A 580 10.80 17.28 -30.07
N ASP A 581 9.77 18.08 -29.75
CA ASP A 581 9.86 19.53 -29.87
C ASP A 581 10.93 20.07 -28.91
N GLU A 582 11.80 20.97 -29.39
CA GLU A 582 12.90 21.54 -28.60
C GLU A 582 12.42 22.17 -27.29
N ASP A 583 13.28 22.16 -26.28
CA ASP A 583 13.00 22.67 -24.93
C ASP A 583 11.82 22.03 -24.17
N THR A 584 11.26 20.92 -24.67
CA THR A 584 10.33 20.08 -23.90
C THR A 584 11.07 19.14 -22.94
N ASP A 585 10.34 18.61 -21.94
CA ASP A 585 10.87 17.58 -21.04
C ASP A 585 11.33 16.33 -21.82
N TYR A 586 10.56 15.96 -22.85
CA TYR A 586 10.87 14.85 -23.74
C TYR A 586 12.20 15.05 -24.48
N TRP A 587 12.38 16.23 -25.07
CA TRP A 587 13.60 16.58 -25.78
C TRP A 587 14.82 16.55 -24.83
N ARG A 588 14.71 17.11 -23.63
CA ARG A 588 15.80 17.10 -22.64
C ARG A 588 16.15 15.66 -22.23
N ALA A 589 15.17 14.83 -21.91
CA ALA A 589 15.38 13.43 -21.54
C ALA A 589 16.02 12.62 -22.69
N GLN A 590 15.59 12.87 -23.93
CA GLN A 590 16.18 12.24 -25.12
C GLN A 590 17.63 12.68 -25.37
N VAL A 591 17.93 13.98 -25.26
CA VAL A 591 19.30 14.49 -25.48
C VAL A 591 20.26 14.05 -24.37
N ASN A 592 19.81 14.07 -23.11
CA ASN A 592 20.61 13.66 -21.96
C ASN A 592 20.67 12.13 -21.78
N ARG A 593 19.86 11.41 -22.57
CA ARG A 593 19.78 9.94 -22.68
C ARG A 593 19.53 9.23 -21.36
N ARG A 594 18.68 9.82 -20.53
CA ARG A 594 18.33 9.30 -19.20
C ARG A 594 16.83 9.38 -18.97
N GLY A 595 16.35 8.58 -18.02
CA GLY A 595 14.97 8.59 -17.58
C GLY A 595 14.79 7.74 -16.32
N PRO A 596 13.67 7.92 -15.59
CA PRO A 596 13.34 7.05 -14.48
C PRO A 596 13.03 5.64 -14.98
N ILE A 597 13.33 4.65 -14.14
CA ILE A 597 12.73 3.32 -14.23
C ILE A 597 11.50 3.38 -13.32
N TYR A 598 10.34 3.06 -13.87
CA TYR A 598 9.10 3.14 -13.11
C TYR A 598 8.98 1.97 -12.15
N VAL A 599 9.01 2.28 -10.85
CA VAL A 599 8.78 1.29 -9.79
C VAL A 599 7.29 1.10 -9.63
N HIS A 600 6.77 0.02 -10.20
CA HIS A 600 5.40 -0.40 -10.06
C HIS A 600 5.21 -1.53 -9.03
N ALA A 601 6.29 -2.05 -8.46
CA ALA A 601 6.24 -3.04 -7.38
C ALA A 601 5.30 -2.63 -6.22
N LYS A 602 4.77 -3.64 -5.51
CA LYS A 602 4.15 -3.49 -4.18
C LYS A 602 4.65 -4.61 -3.28
N LEU A 603 5.88 -4.42 -2.81
CA LEU A 603 6.69 -5.37 -2.06
C LEU A 603 7.00 -4.84 -0.66
N MET A 604 6.95 -5.72 0.34
CA MET A 604 7.67 -5.52 1.60
C MET A 604 8.36 -6.82 2.01
N ILE A 605 9.67 -6.73 2.26
CA ILE A 605 10.48 -7.80 2.84
C ILE A 605 10.87 -7.38 4.25
N VAL A 606 10.66 -8.27 5.22
CA VAL A 606 10.99 -8.06 6.63
C VAL A 606 12.00 -9.11 7.06
N ASP A 607 13.15 -8.64 7.54
CA ASP A 607 14.21 -9.45 8.15
C ASP A 607 14.72 -10.64 7.29
N ASP A 608 14.59 -10.57 5.96
CA ASP A 608 14.91 -11.67 5.03
C ASP A 608 14.10 -12.98 5.26
N GLU A 609 13.09 -12.96 6.14
CA GLU A 609 12.31 -14.17 6.52
C GLU A 609 10.83 -14.11 6.12
N TYR A 610 10.25 -12.90 6.00
CA TYR A 610 8.85 -12.69 5.66
C TYR A 610 8.73 -11.74 4.47
N VAL A 611 7.81 -12.04 3.55
CA VAL A 611 7.57 -11.24 2.35
C VAL A 611 6.09 -11.00 2.11
N MET A 612 5.73 -9.77 1.75
CA MET A 612 4.41 -9.42 1.22
C MET A 612 4.51 -8.95 -0.22
N VAL A 613 3.68 -9.54 -1.10
CA VAL A 613 3.56 -9.18 -2.52
C VAL A 613 2.09 -9.07 -2.89
N GLY A 614 1.71 -8.04 -3.63
CA GLY A 614 0.31 -7.87 -4.05
C GLY A 614 0.10 -6.70 -5.01
N SER A 615 -1.13 -6.22 -5.07
CA SER A 615 -1.53 -5.05 -5.88
C SER A 615 -1.60 -3.75 -5.08
N ALA A 616 -1.68 -3.82 -3.75
CA ALA A 616 -1.94 -2.67 -2.89
C ALA A 616 -0.74 -1.73 -2.73
N ASN A 617 -0.95 -0.49 -3.15
CA ASN A 617 0.00 0.61 -2.93
C ASN A 617 0.01 1.07 -1.46
N LEU A 618 1.09 1.72 -1.02
CA LEU A 618 1.10 2.39 0.28
C LEU A 618 0.49 3.79 0.16
N ASN A 619 -0.84 3.81 -0.05
CA ASN A 619 -1.70 4.98 -0.04
C ASN A 619 -3.08 4.61 0.54
N GLU A 620 -3.94 5.60 0.77
CA GLU A 620 -5.28 5.38 1.30
C GLU A 620 -6.17 4.65 0.30
N ARG A 621 -6.04 4.94 -0.99
CA ARG A 621 -6.77 4.28 -2.08
C ARG A 621 -6.70 2.75 -2.01
N SER A 622 -5.52 2.19 -1.76
CA SER A 622 -5.31 0.75 -1.68
C SER A 622 -5.51 0.18 -0.27
N LEU A 623 -5.34 0.96 0.80
CA LEU A 623 -5.31 0.44 2.19
C LEU A 623 -6.59 0.67 3.01
N ALA A 624 -7.48 1.57 2.59
CA ALA A 624 -8.72 1.86 3.31
C ALA A 624 -9.72 0.68 3.31
N GLY A 625 -9.63 -0.20 2.30
CA GLY A 625 -10.53 -1.37 2.14
C GLY A 625 -11.83 -1.08 1.40
N ASN A 626 -12.31 0.17 1.41
CA ASN A 626 -13.57 0.61 0.76
C ASN A 626 -13.35 1.63 -0.37
N ARG A 627 -12.15 1.62 -0.95
CA ARG A 627 -11.77 2.44 -2.11
C ARG A 627 -11.49 1.50 -3.28
N ASP A 628 -10.22 1.23 -3.61
CA ASP A 628 -9.89 0.24 -4.63
C ASP A 628 -9.90 -1.17 -4.04
N SER A 629 -10.33 -2.15 -4.85
CA SER A 629 -10.25 -3.56 -4.46
C SER A 629 -8.86 -4.10 -4.73
N GLU A 630 -8.17 -4.58 -3.69
CA GLU A 630 -6.79 -5.06 -3.76
C GLU A 630 -6.65 -6.48 -3.22
N ILE A 631 -5.61 -7.18 -3.66
CA ILE A 631 -5.21 -8.49 -3.11
C ILE A 631 -3.70 -8.54 -2.88
N ALA A 632 -3.29 -9.17 -1.79
CA ALA A 632 -1.89 -9.44 -1.49
C ALA A 632 -1.75 -10.80 -0.81
N GLN A 633 -0.53 -11.33 -0.81
CA GLN A 633 -0.14 -12.47 0.02
C GLN A 633 0.96 -12.03 0.98
N GLY A 634 0.98 -12.61 2.17
CA GLY A 634 2.15 -12.61 3.05
C GLY A 634 2.60 -14.03 3.33
N SER A 635 3.91 -14.27 3.28
CA SER A 635 4.46 -15.61 3.39
C SER A 635 5.86 -15.67 3.96
N TYR A 636 6.20 -16.84 4.49
CA TYR A 636 7.51 -17.19 5.01
C TYR A 636 7.74 -18.70 4.86
N GLN A 637 9.01 -19.09 4.99
CA GLN A 637 9.42 -20.50 4.99
C GLN A 637 9.75 -20.91 6.43
N PRO A 638 8.99 -21.83 7.06
CA PRO A 638 9.20 -22.24 8.45
C PRO A 638 10.61 -22.76 8.75
N ALA A 639 11.31 -23.29 7.74
CA ALA A 639 12.68 -23.80 7.87
C ALA A 639 13.77 -22.70 7.78
N HIS A 640 13.42 -21.49 7.33
CA HIS A 640 14.37 -20.40 7.05
C HIS A 640 13.98 -19.12 7.78
N LEU A 641 13.91 -19.21 9.11
CA LEU A 641 13.59 -18.09 9.99
C LEU A 641 14.84 -17.63 10.74
N ASN A 642 14.87 -16.36 11.14
CA ASN A 642 15.91 -15.87 12.03
C ASN A 642 15.76 -16.49 13.42
N GLY A 643 16.88 -16.91 14.01
CA GLY A 643 16.87 -17.47 15.35
C GLY A 643 18.25 -17.86 15.85
N PRO A 644 18.33 -18.67 16.92
CA PRO A 644 19.61 -19.13 17.46
C PRO A 644 20.45 -19.91 16.44
N GLY A 645 19.80 -20.53 15.45
CA GLY A 645 20.45 -21.31 14.38
C GLY A 645 21.09 -20.47 13.27
N GLY A 646 20.90 -19.15 13.27
CA GLY A 646 21.44 -18.25 12.25
C GLY A 646 20.40 -17.29 11.68
N ARG A 647 20.77 -16.69 10.55
CA ARG A 647 19.93 -15.74 9.81
C ARG A 647 19.13 -16.48 8.75
N ALA A 648 17.96 -15.95 8.38
CA ALA A 648 17.20 -16.48 7.27
C ALA A 648 18.02 -16.39 5.97
N ARG A 649 18.20 -17.54 5.29
CA ARG A 649 18.86 -17.66 3.98
C ARG A 649 18.05 -18.51 3.00
N GLY A 650 16.73 -18.46 3.14
CA GLY A 650 15.78 -19.08 2.21
C GLY A 650 15.53 -18.23 0.96
N GLN A 651 14.43 -18.51 0.27
CA GLN A 651 14.01 -17.84 -0.96
C GLN A 651 13.71 -16.35 -0.77
N VAL A 652 13.23 -15.91 0.41
CA VAL A 652 12.98 -14.48 0.70
C VAL A 652 14.29 -13.69 0.66
N TYR A 653 15.32 -14.17 1.37
CA TYR A 653 16.69 -13.67 1.28
C TYR A 653 17.23 -13.69 -0.16
N GLY A 654 17.04 -14.82 -0.87
CA GLY A 654 17.49 -14.97 -2.25
C GLY A 654 16.89 -13.93 -3.19
N PHE A 655 15.58 -13.71 -3.07
CA PHE A 655 14.84 -12.71 -3.84
C PHE A 655 15.32 -11.29 -3.54
N ARG A 656 15.49 -10.93 -2.26
CA ARG A 656 16.01 -9.60 -1.87
C ARG A 656 17.40 -9.35 -2.42
N MET A 657 18.30 -10.33 -2.34
CA MET A 657 19.65 -10.22 -2.92
C MET A 657 19.62 -10.12 -4.46
N SER A 658 18.68 -10.80 -5.12
CA SER A 658 18.47 -10.71 -6.58
C SER A 658 18.00 -9.32 -7.02
N LEU A 659 17.07 -8.71 -6.27
CA LEU A 659 16.64 -7.32 -6.47
C LEU A 659 17.81 -6.35 -6.29
N TRP A 660 18.59 -6.49 -5.21
CA TRP A 660 19.76 -5.65 -5.02
C TRP A 660 20.82 -5.85 -6.11
N HIS A 661 20.98 -7.08 -6.61
CA HIS A 661 21.88 -7.35 -7.72
C HIS A 661 21.47 -6.60 -8.98
N GLU A 662 20.18 -6.56 -9.33
CA GLU A 662 19.64 -5.73 -10.43
C GLU A 662 19.87 -4.24 -10.16
N HIS A 663 19.48 -3.75 -8.98
CA HIS A 663 19.55 -2.33 -8.64
C HIS A 663 20.98 -1.79 -8.62
N PHE A 664 21.96 -2.64 -8.41
CA PHE A 664 23.39 -2.31 -8.50
C PHE A 664 24.09 -2.90 -9.74
N MET A 665 23.36 -3.54 -10.67
CA MET A 665 23.89 -4.20 -11.87
C MET A 665 25.09 -5.12 -11.62
N GLY A 666 25.04 -5.90 -10.55
CA GLY A 666 26.10 -6.81 -10.13
C GLY A 666 27.41 -6.12 -9.70
N ARG A 667 27.46 -4.78 -9.69
CA ARG A 667 28.59 -4.02 -9.17
C ARG A 667 28.31 -3.69 -7.70
N HIS A 668 28.91 -4.47 -6.80
CA HIS A 668 28.90 -4.12 -5.37
C HIS A 668 29.41 -2.69 -5.16
N ALA A 669 29.06 -2.08 -4.03
CA ALA A 669 29.19 -0.65 -3.73
C ALA A 669 30.63 -0.05 -3.72
N SER A 670 31.63 -0.71 -4.32
CA SER A 670 32.98 -0.21 -4.62
C SER A 670 33.74 -1.21 -5.51
N GLU A 671 34.92 -0.81 -6.01
CA GLU A 671 35.89 -1.72 -6.66
C GLU A 671 36.51 -2.74 -5.67
N ASP A 672 36.17 -2.67 -4.38
CA ASP A 672 36.70 -3.55 -3.33
C ASP A 672 35.83 -4.80 -3.17
N ALA A 673 36.45 -5.97 -3.31
CA ALA A 673 35.82 -7.29 -3.37
C ALA A 673 35.06 -7.72 -2.09
N ASP A 674 35.07 -6.94 -1.02
CA ASP A 674 34.47 -7.28 0.29
C ASP A 674 33.03 -6.74 0.49
N ASP A 675 32.52 -5.84 -0.36
CA ASP A 675 31.20 -5.20 -0.16
C ASP A 675 30.01 -6.16 -0.32
N GLY A 676 30.16 -7.26 -1.06
CA GLY A 676 29.11 -8.28 -1.20
C GLY A 676 28.73 -8.94 0.13
N ALA A 677 29.66 -8.98 1.09
CA ALA A 677 29.40 -9.48 2.44
C ALA A 677 28.57 -8.48 3.28
N LEU A 678 28.65 -7.17 3.00
CA LEU A 678 27.89 -6.15 3.73
C LEU A 678 26.38 -6.30 3.50
N PHE A 679 25.99 -6.65 2.27
CA PHE A 679 24.58 -6.83 1.89
C PHE A 679 23.93 -8.05 2.55
N LEU A 680 24.71 -8.90 3.23
CA LEU A 680 24.21 -10.01 4.02
C LEU A 680 23.60 -9.58 5.36
N GLU A 681 23.92 -8.36 5.81
CA GLU A 681 23.42 -7.76 7.05
C GLU A 681 22.85 -6.36 6.78
N PRO A 682 21.64 -6.26 6.19
CA PRO A 682 21.05 -4.99 5.78
C PRO A 682 20.83 -4.02 6.93
N GLU A 683 20.72 -4.48 8.16
CA GLU A 683 20.60 -3.60 9.32
C GLU A 683 21.93 -2.94 9.71
N SER A 684 23.09 -3.42 9.25
CA SER A 684 24.41 -2.92 9.69
C SER A 684 24.68 -1.48 9.22
N LEU A 685 25.62 -0.78 9.88
CA LEU A 685 25.86 0.65 9.59
C LEU A 685 26.66 0.79 8.32
N GLU A 686 27.57 -0.15 8.17
CA GLU A 686 28.41 -0.43 7.05
C GLU A 686 27.54 -0.67 5.81
N CYS A 687 26.53 -1.56 5.87
CA CYS A 687 25.62 -1.80 4.76
C CYS A 687 24.81 -0.55 4.39
N VAL A 688 24.14 0.08 5.36
CA VAL A 688 23.34 1.30 5.09
C VAL A 688 24.19 2.39 4.42
N ARG A 689 25.39 2.65 4.95
CA ARG A 689 26.29 3.66 4.38
C ARG A 689 26.86 3.24 3.03
N ALA A 690 27.12 1.96 2.80
CA ALA A 690 27.57 1.45 1.50
C ALA A 690 26.49 1.62 0.43
N VAL A 691 25.23 1.24 0.72
CA VAL A 691 24.07 1.44 -0.16
C VAL A 691 23.90 2.92 -0.50
N ARG A 692 23.94 3.80 0.50
CA ARG A 692 23.83 5.26 0.28
C ARG A 692 24.94 5.82 -0.59
N ARG A 693 26.20 5.50 -0.29
CA ARG A 693 27.35 5.95 -1.10
C ARG A 693 27.26 5.46 -2.54
N ALA A 694 26.80 4.22 -2.75
CA ALA A 694 26.57 3.70 -4.10
C ALA A 694 25.50 4.50 -4.83
N ALA A 695 24.36 4.74 -4.20
CA ALA A 695 23.28 5.53 -4.77
C ALA A 695 23.71 6.98 -5.08
N GLU A 696 24.45 7.63 -4.18
CA GLU A 696 24.99 8.99 -4.39
C GLU A 696 25.92 9.05 -5.60
N ARG A 697 26.82 8.08 -5.79
CA ARG A 697 27.67 8.03 -7.00
C ARG A 697 26.88 7.75 -8.28
N LEU A 698 25.84 6.93 -8.19
CA LEU A 698 24.93 6.68 -9.31
C LEU A 698 24.15 7.95 -9.65
N TRP A 699 23.74 8.76 -8.67
CA TRP A 699 23.14 10.08 -8.89
C TRP A 699 24.07 11.04 -9.61
N ASP A 700 25.34 11.12 -9.20
CA ASP A 700 26.34 11.96 -9.87
C ASP A 700 26.52 11.52 -11.33
N SER A 701 26.55 10.20 -11.59
CA SER A 701 26.65 9.63 -12.95
C SER A 701 25.37 9.83 -13.78
N TYR A 702 24.20 9.80 -13.14
CA TYR A 702 22.92 10.08 -13.76
C TYR A 702 22.79 11.56 -14.13
N THR A 703 23.34 12.46 -13.31
CA THR A 703 23.17 13.91 -13.45
C THR A 703 24.27 14.63 -14.24
N GLN A 704 25.47 14.06 -14.35
CA GLN A 704 26.62 14.66 -15.06
C GLN A 704 26.34 15.00 -16.54
N ASP A 705 27.10 15.94 -17.09
CA ASP A 705 26.96 16.37 -18.50
C ASP A 705 27.33 15.26 -19.50
N ARG A 706 28.31 14.41 -19.16
CA ARG A 706 28.77 13.32 -20.03
C ARG A 706 27.76 12.18 -20.04
N VAL A 707 27.29 11.79 -21.22
CA VAL A 707 26.41 10.62 -21.40
C VAL A 707 27.23 9.35 -21.38
N GLU A 708 26.95 8.49 -20.40
CA GLU A 708 27.53 7.15 -20.24
C GLU A 708 26.46 6.18 -19.75
N ASP A 709 26.70 4.89 -19.97
CA ASP A 709 25.89 3.84 -19.38
C ASP A 709 25.93 3.93 -17.86
N LEU A 710 24.76 3.92 -17.23
CA LEU A 710 24.66 3.91 -15.79
C LEU A 710 25.08 2.52 -15.26
N PRO A 711 26.01 2.44 -14.30
CA PRO A 711 26.54 1.16 -13.84
C PRO A 711 25.66 0.46 -12.79
N GLY A 712 24.41 0.88 -12.63
CA GLY A 712 23.42 0.45 -11.64
C GLY A 712 22.20 1.37 -11.70
N HIS A 713 21.08 0.98 -11.10
CA HIS A 713 19.81 1.70 -11.22
C HIS A 713 19.38 2.46 -9.96
N LEU A 714 19.92 2.10 -8.79
CA LEU A 714 19.51 2.70 -7.52
C LEU A 714 20.00 4.13 -7.37
N LEU A 715 19.08 5.08 -7.33
CA LEU A 715 19.33 6.50 -7.10
C LEU A 715 18.78 6.88 -5.72
N PRO A 716 19.38 7.85 -5.00
CA PRO A 716 18.70 8.49 -3.90
C PRO A 716 17.37 9.05 -4.41
N PHE A 717 16.30 8.93 -3.63
CA PHE A 717 15.13 9.76 -3.89
C PHE A 717 15.62 11.23 -3.80
N PRO A 718 15.22 12.15 -4.70
CA PRO A 718 15.91 13.43 -4.91
C PRO A 718 15.65 14.48 -3.82
N ILE A 719 15.87 14.08 -2.57
CA ILE A 719 15.79 14.86 -1.35
C ILE A 719 17.11 14.75 -0.58
N THR A 720 17.38 15.76 0.24
CA THR A 720 18.41 15.71 1.27
C THR A 720 17.76 15.77 2.65
N VAL A 721 18.46 15.26 3.66
CA VAL A 721 17.97 15.23 5.04
C VAL A 721 19.08 15.72 5.95
N SER A 722 18.77 16.71 6.79
CA SER A 722 19.72 17.22 7.79
C SER A 722 19.77 16.31 9.03
N GLU A 723 20.77 16.51 9.88
CA GLU A 723 20.82 15.86 11.20
C GLU A 723 19.61 16.23 12.11
N PHE A 724 18.88 17.30 11.79
CA PHE A 724 17.64 17.70 12.48
C PHE A 724 16.38 17.05 11.90
N GLY A 725 16.52 16.19 10.87
CA GLY A 725 15.39 15.57 10.17
C GLY A 725 14.67 16.53 9.23
N GLU A 726 15.25 17.70 8.94
CA GLU A 726 14.72 18.62 7.95
C GLU A 726 14.99 18.05 6.56
N VAL A 727 13.94 17.98 5.75
CA VAL A 727 14.04 17.48 4.39
C VAL A 727 14.19 18.68 3.44
N ALA A 728 15.03 18.59 2.43
CA ALA A 728 15.18 19.58 1.36
C ALA A 728 15.26 18.89 0.00
N ASP A 729 15.22 19.65 -1.09
CA ASP A 729 15.31 19.11 -2.44
C ASP A 729 16.81 18.91 -2.78
N LEU A 730 17.16 17.76 -3.37
CA LEU A 730 18.54 17.45 -3.76
C LEU A 730 19.00 18.27 -4.98
N PRO A 731 18.20 18.42 -6.06
CA PRO A 731 18.53 19.31 -7.16
C PRO A 731 18.57 20.77 -6.72
N ALA A 732 19.58 21.51 -7.16
CA ALA A 732 19.77 22.91 -6.76
C ALA A 732 18.65 23.86 -7.25
N ASP A 733 17.98 23.51 -8.34
CA ASP A 733 16.84 24.24 -8.90
C ASP A 733 15.48 23.75 -8.35
N GLY A 734 15.49 22.73 -7.48
CA GLY A 734 14.30 22.13 -6.88
C GLY A 734 13.43 21.31 -7.84
N CYS A 735 13.90 21.04 -9.06
CA CYS A 735 13.15 20.30 -10.08
C CYS A 735 13.78 18.93 -10.39
N PHE A 736 12.98 17.96 -10.83
CA PHE A 736 13.54 16.69 -11.30
C PHE A 736 14.40 16.92 -12.55
N PRO A 737 15.51 16.16 -12.72
CA PRO A 737 16.36 16.25 -13.90
C PRO A 737 15.55 16.21 -15.19
N ASP A 738 15.87 17.09 -16.14
CA ASP A 738 15.22 17.23 -17.45
C ASP A 738 13.78 17.76 -17.43
N THR A 739 13.24 18.12 -16.27
CA THR A 739 11.86 18.62 -16.14
C THR A 739 11.81 20.05 -15.59
N ARG A 740 10.62 20.63 -15.58
CA ARG A 740 10.28 21.81 -14.75
C ARG A 740 9.38 21.44 -13.57
N ALA A 741 9.34 20.16 -13.22
CA ALA A 741 8.45 19.64 -12.19
C ALA A 741 9.12 19.74 -10.82
N PRO A 742 8.53 20.46 -9.85
CA PRO A 742 9.05 20.53 -8.50
C PRO A 742 9.11 19.15 -7.84
N VAL A 743 10.25 18.83 -7.22
CA VAL A 743 10.44 17.58 -6.46
C VAL A 743 9.50 17.53 -5.25
N ARG A 744 9.33 18.67 -4.58
CA ARG A 744 8.50 18.81 -3.38
C ARG A 744 7.00 18.56 -3.61
N GLY A 745 6.55 18.60 -4.86
CA GLY A 745 5.13 18.60 -5.20
C GLY A 745 4.44 19.94 -4.91
N THR A 746 3.20 20.07 -5.35
CA THR A 746 2.34 21.24 -5.11
C THR A 746 0.90 20.83 -4.87
N LYS A 747 0.18 21.62 -4.05
CA LYS A 747 -1.21 21.30 -3.72
C LYS A 747 -2.09 21.50 -4.95
N ALA A 748 -2.95 20.52 -5.23
CA ALA A 748 -3.93 20.66 -6.30
C ALA A 748 -4.93 21.78 -5.97
N VAL A 749 -5.35 22.51 -7.00
CA VAL A 749 -6.35 23.57 -6.90
C VAL A 749 -7.75 23.00 -7.21
N LYS A 750 -7.82 22.01 -8.09
CA LYS A 750 -9.06 21.48 -8.65
C LYS A 750 -9.36 20.04 -8.24
N LEU A 751 -8.37 19.29 -7.77
CA LEU A 751 -8.53 17.88 -7.41
C LEU A 751 -8.77 17.75 -5.90
N PRO A 752 -9.88 17.12 -5.48
CA PRO A 752 -10.07 16.74 -4.09
C PRO A 752 -8.98 15.79 -3.58
N ASP A 753 -8.58 15.93 -2.32
CA ASP A 753 -7.53 15.11 -1.68
C ASP A 753 -7.85 13.61 -1.75
N ILE A 754 -9.13 13.21 -1.66
CA ILE A 754 -9.58 11.82 -1.77
C ILE A 754 -9.16 11.14 -3.09
N LEU A 755 -8.90 11.90 -4.16
CA LEU A 755 -8.46 11.36 -5.45
C LEU A 755 -6.94 11.16 -5.54
N THR A 756 -6.18 11.80 -4.66
CA THR A 756 -4.72 11.84 -4.72
C THR A 756 -4.06 11.21 -3.48
N THR A 757 -4.86 10.71 -2.53
CA THR A 757 -4.43 10.14 -1.24
C THR A 757 -4.59 8.63 -1.14
#